data_AF-M6A9A9-F1
#
_entry.id   AF-M6A9A9-F1
#
_cell.length_a   1.000
_cell.length_b   1.000
_cell.length_c   1.000
_cell.angle_alpha   90.00
_cell.angle_beta   90.00
_cell.angle_gamma   90.00
#
_symmetry.space_group_name_H-M   'P 1'
#
loop_
_entity.id
_entity.type
_entity.pdbx_description
1 polymer ?
#
loop_
_entity_poly.entity_id
_entity_poly.type
_entity_poly.pdbx_seq_one_letter_code
_entity_poly.pdbx_strand_id
1 'polypeptide(L)'
;MDFPHSKKKILKQLRYFRSKTSSAFPGWKDSKEEEIVTKRLNLTQWDANIPSPQTVSGSLCLVLSGKIEETLLDAEEKDLILRELFTGDYFLFQPDKILHSGISEILYILPDDLSRIVSKLPGWKKWIEDLNKENHLFHVSKLRPSKKELMSFLSSVELLFHLSKVTLSNLESRMEWLVIPGGEVLLKQGDVGDSMYILVSGRLSWTVRSKNEEILAQGELGKGDIIGEMSLLSGDKRSATVVALRTSQVVRISREDFRMSFANSPEALFQITGTIVHRLNTERNQNYRKANSVRTVSVFPLNLTGSPEDFFHSLQNGLKNFGKSILVNYNVFTKMIGLRESDKNSEKTNVYRIGDLVNWFYDLEKNYDKLIFKTDTHNSGWRETCFRQSDRILVLIDPNKPIVLDYGKVNSMFPEEIQKELVFLIDSAFTDWKKIESILQKFPSISHSIVRRDVNADFGRLSRRLTGKSIGVALSGGGAKGFAHLGLLKCFEENDIPVDMISGTSAGAIMGGLFAMGLGSSDILPLIRNFWLDRNILGDFTFPFVSLVRGKRYSNAIHEFFKDRNIETLPIPFYAIACNLTRAERKVFDRGLLWKAVRSSTSIPGIFPPFSENGELYVDGGLLDNLPGSILKERGAGILISVDLGGGGQIDKDWMYHNLLGPQYLGEAPSFFNLLFHHLKRKSLKTKYTGFAEIMMRSLMLSSKNNQNRTRDSSDLYIELPVGGYSTFDWDQFQKLYEIGYEAGRKNVHIWKNEIKKKLNS
;
A
#
# COMPACT_ATOMS: atom_id res chain seq x y z
N MET A 1 -3.61 -58.50 -0.36
CA MET A 1 -3.23 -58.69 -1.78
C MET A 1 -1.75 -58.41 -1.90
N ASP A 2 -0.97 -59.43 -2.24
CA ASP A 2 0.48 -59.29 -2.43
C ASP A 2 0.80 -58.48 -3.67
N PHE A 3 1.40 -57.30 -3.47
CA PHE A 3 1.94 -56.51 -4.56
C PHE A 3 3.18 -57.20 -5.16
N PRO A 4 3.30 -57.32 -6.50
CA PRO A 4 4.51 -57.77 -7.18
C PRO A 4 5.75 -56.99 -6.70
N HIS A 5 6.91 -57.65 -6.65
CA HIS A 5 8.14 -57.10 -6.08
C HIS A 5 8.56 -55.74 -6.71
N SER A 6 8.29 -55.54 -8.01
CA SER A 6 8.52 -54.28 -8.73
C SER A 6 7.61 -53.13 -8.27
N LYS A 7 6.34 -53.40 -7.95
CA LYS A 7 5.38 -52.38 -7.50
C LYS A 7 5.64 -51.92 -6.06
N LYS A 8 6.12 -52.81 -5.18
CA LYS A 8 6.57 -52.43 -3.82
C LYS A 8 7.75 -51.44 -3.89
N LYS A 9 8.67 -51.63 -4.86
CA LYS A 9 9.79 -50.71 -5.09
C LYS A 9 9.32 -49.32 -5.56
N ILE A 10 8.43 -49.26 -6.54
CA ILE A 10 7.87 -47.99 -7.06
C ILE A 10 7.12 -47.24 -5.96
N LEU A 11 6.29 -47.93 -5.17
CA LEU A 11 5.56 -47.33 -4.05
C LEU A 11 6.52 -46.75 -3.00
N LYS A 12 7.61 -47.47 -2.67
CA LYS A 12 8.64 -46.98 -1.74
C LYS A 12 9.33 -45.73 -2.27
N GLN A 13 9.66 -45.68 -3.55
CA GLN A 13 10.29 -44.51 -4.18
C GLN A 13 9.33 -43.34 -4.32
N LEU A 14 8.05 -43.56 -4.61
CA LEU A 14 7.03 -42.51 -4.63
C LEU A 14 6.85 -41.89 -3.23
N ARG A 15 6.85 -42.71 -2.18
CA ARG A 15 6.80 -42.22 -0.79
C ARG A 15 8.06 -41.45 -0.41
N TYR A 16 9.24 -41.94 -0.84
CA TYR A 16 10.50 -41.23 -0.68
C TYR A 16 10.49 -39.86 -1.38
N PHE A 17 10.07 -39.82 -2.65
CA PHE A 17 9.85 -38.59 -3.41
C PHE A 17 8.95 -37.61 -2.64
N ARG A 18 7.80 -38.10 -2.15
CA ARG A 18 6.86 -37.27 -1.38
C ARG A 18 7.45 -36.73 -0.07
N SER A 19 8.35 -37.46 0.58
CA SER A 19 9.06 -36.96 1.76
C SER A 19 10.07 -35.83 1.44
N LYS A 20 10.41 -35.65 0.16
CA LYS A 20 11.38 -34.65 -0.32
C LYS A 20 10.74 -33.51 -1.12
N THR A 21 9.56 -33.77 -1.69
CA THR A 21 8.78 -32.79 -2.45
C THR A 21 8.17 -31.72 -1.54
N SER A 22 8.04 -30.49 -2.05
CA SER A 22 7.32 -29.43 -1.34
C SER A 22 5.80 -29.65 -1.47
N SER A 23 5.01 -29.10 -0.55
CA SER A 23 3.60 -29.44 -0.28
C SER A 23 2.59 -29.27 -1.44
N ALA A 24 3.02 -28.92 -2.66
CA ALA A 24 2.16 -28.74 -3.83
C ALA A 24 1.91 -30.03 -4.63
N PHE A 25 2.68 -31.11 -4.42
CA PHE A 25 2.38 -32.39 -5.07
C PHE A 25 1.04 -32.95 -4.55
N PRO A 26 0.07 -33.32 -5.43
CA PRO A 26 -1.25 -33.73 -5.01
C PRO A 26 -1.24 -34.81 -3.92
N GLY A 27 -1.90 -34.52 -2.81
CA GLY A 27 -2.15 -35.48 -1.74
C GLY A 27 -3.15 -36.56 -2.17
N TRP A 28 -3.30 -37.57 -1.30
CA TRP A 28 -4.23 -38.68 -1.48
C TRP A 28 -5.20 -38.64 -0.30
N LYS A 29 -6.50 -38.77 -0.56
CA LYS A 29 -7.52 -38.86 0.48
C LYS A 29 -7.62 -40.26 1.08
N ASP A 30 -7.30 -41.28 0.30
CA ASP A 30 -7.33 -42.68 0.72
C ASP A 30 -6.26 -43.52 0.02
N SER A 31 -6.15 -44.79 0.44
CA SER A 31 -5.23 -45.77 -0.14
C SER A 31 -5.58 -46.18 -1.57
N LYS A 32 -6.81 -45.94 -2.04
CA LYS A 32 -7.24 -46.28 -3.41
C LYS A 32 -6.69 -45.25 -4.40
N GLU A 33 -6.67 -43.97 -4.04
CA GLU A 33 -6.04 -42.92 -4.84
C GLU A 33 -4.53 -43.19 -5.01
N GLU A 34 -3.82 -43.57 -3.93
CA GLU A 34 -2.39 -43.96 -3.96
C GLU A 34 -2.16 -45.10 -4.95
N GLU A 35 -3.06 -46.08 -4.98
CA GLU A 35 -2.98 -47.22 -5.88
C GLU A 35 -3.25 -46.86 -7.35
N ILE A 36 -4.14 -45.90 -7.63
CA ILE A 36 -4.47 -45.45 -9.00
C ILE A 36 -3.26 -44.87 -9.72
N VAL A 37 -2.46 -44.06 -9.03
CA VAL A 37 -1.26 -43.42 -9.60
C VAL A 37 -0.07 -44.37 -9.55
N THR A 38 0.12 -45.14 -8.46
CA THR A 38 1.21 -46.14 -8.37
C THR A 38 1.12 -47.19 -9.49
N LYS A 39 -0.09 -47.55 -9.95
CA LYS A 39 -0.27 -48.46 -11.09
C LYS A 39 0.21 -47.92 -12.44
N ARG A 40 0.43 -46.61 -12.56
CA ARG A 40 0.76 -45.89 -13.80
C ARG A 40 2.13 -45.20 -13.77
N LEU A 41 2.87 -45.36 -12.67
CA LEU A 41 4.23 -44.86 -12.53
C LEU A 41 5.22 -45.87 -13.09
N ASN A 42 6.16 -45.37 -13.88
CA ASN A 42 7.30 -46.11 -14.39
C ASN A 42 8.58 -45.57 -13.77
N LEU A 43 9.59 -46.42 -13.56
CA LEU A 43 10.89 -46.05 -13.03
C LEU A 43 11.94 -46.16 -14.14
N THR A 44 12.71 -45.10 -14.36
CA THR A 44 13.85 -45.11 -15.29
C THR A 44 15.08 -44.47 -14.67
N GLN A 45 16.24 -44.87 -15.16
CA GLN A 45 17.46 -44.05 -15.05
C GLN A 45 17.59 -43.22 -16.32
N TRP A 46 18.01 -41.98 -16.16
CA TRP A 46 18.23 -41.04 -17.24
C TRP A 46 19.71 -40.63 -17.24
N ASP A 47 20.36 -40.70 -18.40
CA ASP A 47 21.76 -40.35 -18.63
C ASP A 47 21.89 -39.42 -19.86
N ALA A 48 22.87 -38.50 -19.85
CA ALA A 48 23.08 -37.47 -20.88
C ALA A 48 23.34 -38.04 -22.29
N ASN A 49 23.90 -39.25 -22.37
CA ASN A 49 24.24 -39.90 -23.65
C ASN A 49 23.10 -40.76 -24.22
N ILE A 50 22.01 -40.93 -23.47
CA ILE A 50 20.87 -41.76 -23.84
C ILE A 50 19.60 -40.99 -23.41
N PRO A 51 19.03 -40.11 -24.24
CA PRO A 51 17.70 -39.61 -23.98
C PRO A 51 16.81 -40.84 -23.92
N SER A 52 16.22 -41.13 -22.75
CA SER A 52 15.49 -42.38 -22.54
C SER A 52 14.48 -42.57 -23.67
N PRO A 53 14.55 -43.65 -24.47
CA PRO A 53 13.64 -43.88 -25.59
C PRO A 53 12.17 -44.12 -25.16
N GLN A 54 11.84 -43.95 -23.87
CA GLN A 54 10.54 -44.27 -23.28
C GLN A 54 9.75 -43.06 -22.75
N THR A 55 10.35 -41.88 -22.61
CA THR A 55 9.63 -40.68 -22.15
C THR A 55 9.11 -39.89 -23.36
N VAL A 56 7.79 -39.80 -23.50
CA VAL A 56 7.09 -39.04 -24.55
C VAL A 56 6.94 -37.58 -24.10
N SER A 57 7.07 -36.61 -25.01
CA SER A 57 6.80 -35.19 -24.68
C SER A 57 5.45 -35.04 -23.98
N GLY A 58 5.41 -34.24 -22.89
CA GLY A 58 4.27 -34.12 -21.99
C GLY A 58 4.19 -35.17 -20.88
N SER A 59 5.16 -36.10 -20.77
CA SER A 59 5.23 -37.01 -19.63
C SER A 59 5.52 -36.25 -18.33
N LEU A 60 4.83 -36.59 -17.23
CA LEU A 60 5.15 -36.03 -15.92
C LEU A 60 6.34 -36.79 -15.33
N CYS A 61 7.43 -36.08 -15.07
CA CYS A 61 8.67 -36.62 -14.49
C CYS A 61 8.82 -36.19 -13.03
N LEU A 62 9.21 -37.13 -12.16
CA LEU A 62 9.45 -36.96 -10.72
C LEU A 62 10.90 -37.35 -10.41
N VAL A 63 11.72 -36.41 -9.99
CA VAL A 63 13.16 -36.61 -9.78
C VAL A 63 13.40 -37.29 -8.43
N LEU A 64 13.96 -38.50 -8.43
CA LEU A 64 14.30 -39.25 -7.22
C LEU A 64 15.75 -39.06 -6.77
N SER A 65 16.66 -38.85 -7.73
CA SER A 65 18.08 -38.62 -7.48
C SER A 65 18.76 -37.97 -8.69
N GLY A 66 19.96 -37.42 -8.49
CA GLY A 66 20.75 -36.76 -9.54
C GLY A 66 20.34 -35.32 -9.81
N LYS A 67 20.79 -34.79 -10.95
CA LYS A 67 20.65 -33.39 -11.35
C LYS A 67 20.28 -33.30 -12.84
N ILE A 68 19.20 -32.59 -13.15
CA ILE A 68 18.74 -32.35 -14.53
C ILE A 68 18.72 -30.85 -14.79
N GLU A 69 19.15 -30.42 -15.97
CA GLU A 69 19.13 -29.02 -16.41
C GLU A 69 18.13 -28.82 -17.57
N GLU A 70 17.17 -27.91 -17.38
CA GLU A 70 16.06 -27.60 -18.31
C GLU A 70 16.11 -26.12 -18.77
N THR A 71 15.96 -25.85 -20.06
CA THR A 71 15.83 -24.53 -20.69
C THR A 71 14.41 -24.00 -20.52
N LEU A 72 14.26 -22.74 -20.10
CA LEU A 72 12.92 -22.15 -19.88
C LEU A 72 12.49 -21.10 -20.91
N LEU A 73 13.40 -20.51 -21.68
CA LEU A 73 13.11 -19.48 -22.71
C LEU A 73 13.81 -19.84 -24.03
N ASP A 74 13.17 -19.49 -25.16
CA ASP A 74 13.50 -19.94 -26.52
C ASP A 74 14.66 -19.12 -27.17
N ALA A 75 15.29 -19.68 -28.20
CA ALA A 75 16.49 -19.13 -28.87
C ALA A 75 16.28 -17.77 -29.56
N GLU A 76 15.03 -17.36 -29.85
CA GLU A 76 14.70 -16.03 -30.36
C GLU A 76 14.76 -14.94 -29.26
N GLU A 77 14.54 -15.32 -28.01
CA GLU A 77 14.76 -14.47 -26.83
C GLU A 77 16.22 -14.66 -26.40
N LYS A 78 17.10 -13.76 -26.85
CA LYS A 78 18.58 -13.85 -26.83
C LYS A 78 19.30 -14.25 -25.52
N ASP A 79 18.57 -14.50 -24.43
CA ASP A 79 19.07 -14.93 -23.12
C ASP A 79 18.44 -16.28 -22.70
N LEU A 80 19.24 -17.35 -22.69
CA LEU A 80 18.79 -18.70 -22.34
C LEU A 80 18.81 -18.88 -20.81
N ILE A 81 17.70 -19.33 -20.19
CA ILE A 81 17.62 -19.57 -18.73
C ILE A 81 17.61 -21.07 -18.43
N LEU A 82 18.48 -21.53 -17.52
CA LEU A 82 18.57 -22.93 -17.07
C LEU A 82 17.95 -23.16 -15.69
N ARG A 83 17.05 -24.13 -15.58
CA ARG A 83 16.53 -24.66 -14.32
C ARG A 83 17.31 -25.90 -13.92
N GLU A 84 17.82 -25.94 -12.70
CA GLU A 84 18.34 -27.17 -12.10
C GLU A 84 17.21 -27.88 -11.34
N LEU A 85 17.05 -29.18 -11.57
CA LEU A 85 16.08 -30.04 -10.89
C LEU A 85 16.82 -31.00 -9.95
N PHE A 86 16.35 -31.10 -8.72
CA PHE A 86 16.88 -31.91 -7.64
C PHE A 86 15.87 -32.97 -7.18
N THR A 87 16.32 -33.84 -6.26
CA THR A 87 15.45 -34.84 -5.63
C THR A 87 14.22 -34.23 -4.97
N GLY A 88 13.04 -34.68 -5.37
CA GLY A 88 11.75 -34.17 -4.90
C GLY A 88 11.08 -33.19 -5.88
N ASP A 89 11.75 -32.81 -6.96
CA ASP A 89 11.21 -31.91 -7.98
C ASP A 89 10.48 -32.67 -9.09
N TYR A 90 9.58 -31.97 -9.77
CA TYR A 90 8.77 -32.52 -10.85
C TYR A 90 8.63 -31.52 -12.01
N PHE A 91 8.44 -32.04 -13.22
CA PHE A 91 8.30 -31.26 -14.45
C PHE A 91 7.57 -32.04 -15.53
N LEU A 92 7.08 -31.37 -16.57
CA LEU A 92 6.57 -31.99 -17.78
C LEU A 92 7.71 -32.10 -18.80
N PHE A 93 7.96 -33.31 -19.29
CA PHE A 93 9.06 -33.57 -20.22
C PHE A 93 8.85 -32.84 -21.55
N GLN A 94 9.80 -31.98 -21.93
CA GLN A 94 9.88 -31.34 -23.24
C GLN A 94 11.29 -31.61 -23.81
N PRO A 95 11.43 -32.44 -24.87
CA PRO A 95 12.74 -32.92 -25.34
C PRO A 95 13.69 -31.80 -25.76
N ASP A 96 13.13 -30.76 -26.37
CA ASP A 96 13.78 -29.54 -26.85
C ASP A 96 14.32 -28.66 -25.72
N LYS A 97 13.83 -28.86 -24.49
CA LYS A 97 14.20 -28.05 -23.34
C LYS A 97 15.20 -28.72 -22.41
N ILE A 98 15.66 -29.95 -22.64
CA ILE A 98 16.58 -30.62 -21.70
C ILE A 98 17.99 -30.62 -22.25
N LEU A 99 18.89 -29.94 -21.55
CA LEU A 99 20.26 -29.73 -22.00
C LEU A 99 21.24 -30.76 -21.43
N HIS A 100 21.04 -31.17 -20.17
CA HIS A 100 21.94 -32.10 -19.51
C HIS A 100 21.22 -32.86 -18.39
N SER A 101 21.40 -34.17 -18.34
CA SER A 101 21.09 -34.97 -17.15
C SER A 101 22.36 -35.62 -16.65
N GLY A 102 22.72 -35.43 -15.38
CA GLY A 102 23.55 -36.44 -14.72
C GLY A 102 22.80 -37.78 -14.67
N ILE A 103 23.41 -38.84 -14.13
CA ILE A 103 22.66 -40.07 -13.87
C ILE A 103 21.57 -39.76 -12.84
N SER A 104 20.32 -39.79 -13.28
CA SER A 104 19.15 -39.44 -12.47
C SER A 104 18.17 -40.60 -12.43
N GLU A 105 17.79 -41.07 -11.24
CA GLU A 105 16.61 -41.92 -11.10
C GLU A 105 15.36 -41.05 -11.13
N ILE A 106 14.41 -41.39 -12.00
CA ILE A 106 13.19 -40.61 -12.22
C ILE A 106 12.01 -41.57 -12.26
N LEU A 107 10.93 -41.21 -11.57
CA LEU A 107 9.63 -41.81 -11.85
C LEU A 107 8.92 -40.97 -12.91
N TYR A 108 8.24 -41.59 -13.86
CA TYR A 108 7.48 -40.86 -14.85
C TYR A 108 6.10 -41.47 -15.10
N ILE A 109 5.18 -40.62 -15.57
CA ILE A 109 3.84 -40.98 -16.01
C ILE A 109 3.68 -40.51 -17.45
N LEU A 110 3.27 -41.43 -18.34
CA LEU A 110 3.03 -41.12 -19.75
C LEU A 110 1.80 -40.20 -19.93
N PRO A 111 1.72 -39.39 -20.99
CA PRO A 111 0.61 -38.44 -21.20
C PRO A 111 -0.78 -39.07 -21.16
N ASP A 112 -0.94 -40.25 -21.79
CA ASP A 112 -2.21 -41.00 -21.82
C ASP A 112 -2.62 -41.50 -20.43
N ASP A 113 -1.64 -41.88 -19.61
CA ASP A 113 -1.90 -42.35 -18.24
C ASP A 113 -2.11 -41.18 -17.29
N LEU A 114 -1.44 -40.05 -17.52
CA LEU A 114 -1.66 -38.80 -16.79
C LEU A 114 -3.07 -38.28 -17.02
N SER A 115 -3.55 -38.26 -18.26
CA SER A 115 -4.92 -37.85 -18.60
C SER A 115 -5.97 -38.79 -17.97
N ARG A 116 -5.70 -40.11 -17.90
CA ARG A 116 -6.53 -41.05 -17.13
C ARG A 116 -6.54 -40.75 -15.62
N ILE A 117 -5.41 -40.37 -15.02
CA ILE A 117 -5.34 -39.97 -13.61
C ILE A 117 -6.15 -38.70 -13.38
N VAL A 118 -5.93 -37.69 -14.20
CA VAL A 118 -6.62 -36.38 -14.17
C VAL A 118 -8.14 -36.55 -14.30
N SER A 119 -8.62 -37.47 -15.14
CA SER A 119 -10.05 -37.75 -15.28
C SER A 119 -10.70 -38.36 -14.03
N LYS A 120 -9.92 -39.04 -13.18
CA LYS A 120 -10.40 -39.74 -11.98
C LYS A 120 -10.13 -38.97 -10.69
N LEU A 121 -9.13 -38.08 -10.69
CA LEU A 121 -8.70 -37.32 -9.52
C LEU A 121 -8.81 -35.82 -9.82
N PRO A 122 -9.88 -35.14 -9.38
CA PRO A 122 -10.09 -33.71 -9.63
C PRO A 122 -8.95 -32.82 -9.12
N GLY A 123 -8.30 -33.23 -8.01
CA GLY A 123 -7.14 -32.52 -7.46
C GLY A 123 -5.92 -32.53 -8.39
N TRP A 124 -5.75 -33.58 -9.19
CA TRP A 124 -4.69 -33.65 -10.21
C TRP A 124 -5.01 -32.81 -11.45
N LYS A 125 -6.29 -32.67 -11.80
CA LYS A 125 -6.71 -31.87 -12.96
C LYS A 125 -6.25 -30.42 -12.84
N LYS A 126 -6.65 -29.78 -11.75
CA LYS A 126 -6.27 -28.38 -11.47
C LYS A 126 -4.74 -28.25 -11.40
N TRP A 127 -4.09 -29.15 -10.67
CA TRP A 127 -2.63 -29.13 -10.51
C TRP A 127 -1.87 -29.26 -11.85
N ILE A 128 -2.31 -30.13 -12.77
CA ILE A 128 -1.71 -30.24 -14.10
C ILE A 128 -2.04 -29.04 -15.00
N GLU A 129 -3.23 -28.46 -14.90
CA GLU A 129 -3.56 -27.22 -15.62
C GLU A 129 -2.67 -26.05 -15.15
N ASP A 130 -2.44 -25.94 -13.83
CA ASP A 130 -1.56 -24.93 -13.24
C ASP A 130 -0.10 -25.19 -13.63
N LEU A 131 0.34 -26.46 -13.61
CA LEU A 131 1.65 -26.89 -14.11
C LEU A 131 1.86 -26.57 -15.61
N ASN A 132 0.81 -26.42 -16.41
CA ASN A 132 0.92 -26.03 -17.82
C ASN A 132 0.87 -24.50 -18.04
N LYS A 133 0.31 -23.74 -17.10
CA LYS A 133 0.11 -22.27 -17.23
C LYS A 133 1.30 -21.46 -16.74
N GLU A 134 2.03 -21.94 -15.73
CA GLU A 134 3.17 -21.23 -15.19
C GLU A 134 4.43 -21.43 -16.03
N ASN A 135 5.03 -20.32 -16.49
CA ASN A 135 6.44 -20.31 -16.86
C ASN A 135 7.26 -20.57 -15.58
N HIS A 136 7.65 -21.83 -15.37
CA HIS A 136 8.31 -22.48 -14.22
C HIS A 136 9.64 -21.87 -13.73
N LEU A 137 9.88 -20.57 -13.89
CA LEU A 137 11.14 -19.93 -13.56
C LEU A 137 11.52 -20.01 -12.06
N PHE A 138 10.58 -20.24 -11.14
CA PHE A 138 10.86 -20.06 -9.70
C PHE A 138 10.39 -21.18 -8.77
N HIS A 139 9.93 -22.31 -9.31
CA HIS A 139 9.38 -23.37 -8.46
C HIS A 139 10.42 -24.20 -7.69
N VAL A 140 11.75 -24.04 -7.92
CA VAL A 140 12.70 -25.11 -7.55
C VAL A 140 14.00 -24.72 -6.85
N SER A 141 14.51 -23.49 -6.89
CA SER A 141 15.73 -23.21 -6.11
C SER A 141 15.40 -22.92 -4.64
N LYS A 142 15.45 -23.96 -3.80
CA LYS A 142 15.41 -23.83 -2.33
C LYS A 142 16.71 -23.20 -1.85
N LEU A 143 16.75 -21.89 -1.77
CA LEU A 143 17.83 -21.23 -1.05
C LEU A 143 17.55 -21.34 0.46
N ARG A 144 18.42 -22.05 1.19
CA ARG A 144 18.37 -22.08 2.65
C ARG A 144 19.48 -21.18 3.21
N PRO A 145 19.15 -20.18 4.05
CA PRO A 145 20.15 -19.44 4.79
C PRO A 145 21.03 -20.39 5.60
N SER A 146 22.27 -19.98 5.87
CA SER A 146 23.09 -20.66 6.85
C SER A 146 22.40 -20.64 8.23
N LYS A 147 22.67 -21.63 9.08
CA LYS A 147 22.11 -21.68 10.44
C LYS A 147 22.39 -20.40 11.23
N LYS A 148 23.57 -19.80 11.05
CA LYS A 148 23.94 -18.53 11.70
C LYS A 148 23.03 -17.37 11.24
N GLU A 149 22.75 -17.27 9.94
CA GLU A 149 21.89 -16.24 9.38
C GLU A 149 20.43 -16.43 9.80
N LEU A 150 19.95 -17.67 9.77
CA LEU A 150 18.60 -17.99 10.22
C LEU A 150 18.42 -17.62 11.69
N MET A 151 19.37 -17.97 12.56
CA MET A 151 19.32 -17.62 13.98
C MET A 151 19.33 -16.10 14.20
N SER A 152 20.14 -15.36 13.43
CA SER A 152 20.15 -13.89 13.48
C SER A 152 18.82 -13.30 13.02
N PHE A 153 18.23 -13.85 11.96
CA PHE A 153 16.92 -13.43 11.46
C PHE A 153 15.82 -13.71 12.49
N LEU A 154 15.75 -14.94 13.02
CA LEU A 154 14.75 -15.32 14.03
C LEU A 154 14.87 -14.43 15.28
N SER A 155 16.08 -14.06 15.70
CA SER A 155 16.27 -13.12 16.82
C SER A 155 15.83 -11.68 16.53
N SER A 156 15.59 -11.31 15.27
CA SER A 156 15.07 -9.99 14.88
C SER A 156 13.55 -9.96 14.75
N VAL A 157 12.89 -11.12 14.75
CA VAL A 157 11.43 -11.22 14.63
C VAL A 157 10.78 -10.76 15.94
N GLU A 158 9.82 -9.84 15.86
CA GLU A 158 9.18 -9.20 17.02
C GLU A 158 8.58 -10.19 18.03
N LEU A 159 8.10 -11.35 17.58
CA LEU A 159 7.59 -12.36 18.50
C LEU A 159 8.69 -13.17 19.21
N LEU A 160 9.88 -13.24 18.61
CA LEU A 160 10.93 -14.18 18.98
C LEU A 160 12.18 -13.50 19.57
N PHE A 161 12.31 -12.17 19.48
CA PHE A 161 13.54 -11.48 19.90
C PHE A 161 13.85 -11.58 21.39
N HIS A 162 12.84 -11.85 22.23
CA HIS A 162 13.02 -12.06 23.67
C HIS A 162 13.51 -13.48 24.03
N LEU A 163 13.54 -14.40 23.08
CA LEU A 163 13.86 -15.80 23.34
C LEU A 163 15.36 -16.03 23.52
N SER A 164 15.70 -16.95 24.43
CA SER A 164 17.08 -17.39 24.60
C SER A 164 17.61 -18.07 23.34
N LYS A 165 18.93 -18.01 23.11
CA LYS A 165 19.58 -18.70 21.97
C LYS A 165 19.31 -20.22 21.97
N VAL A 166 19.17 -20.83 23.15
CA VAL A 166 18.87 -22.26 23.30
C VAL A 166 17.46 -22.56 22.82
N THR A 167 16.47 -21.79 23.29
CA THR A 167 15.06 -21.92 22.87
C THR A 167 14.91 -21.70 21.36
N LEU A 168 15.58 -20.68 20.81
CA LEU A 168 15.59 -20.42 19.37
C LEU A 168 16.21 -21.56 18.57
N SER A 169 17.31 -22.17 19.04
CA SER A 169 17.92 -23.31 18.34
C SER A 169 17.03 -24.55 18.40
N ASN A 170 16.31 -24.75 19.51
CA ASN A 170 15.33 -25.82 19.63
C ASN A 170 14.14 -25.62 18.68
N LEU A 171 13.70 -24.37 18.50
CA LEU A 171 12.67 -24.02 17.52
C LEU A 171 13.16 -24.23 16.08
N GLU A 172 14.36 -23.73 15.76
CA GLU A 172 14.99 -23.84 14.43
C GLU A 172 15.08 -25.28 13.95
N SER A 173 15.52 -26.21 14.81
CA SER A 173 15.64 -27.63 14.47
C SER A 173 14.32 -28.32 14.12
N ARG A 174 13.17 -27.69 14.44
CA ARG A 174 11.82 -28.19 14.16
C ARG A 174 11.08 -27.39 13.09
N MET A 175 11.73 -26.40 12.48
CA MET A 175 11.15 -25.60 11.41
C MET A 175 11.16 -26.35 10.08
N GLU A 176 10.06 -26.23 9.35
CA GLU A 176 9.91 -26.75 8.00
C GLU A 176 10.00 -25.61 6.98
N TRP A 177 10.91 -25.71 6.01
CA TRP A 177 11.09 -24.70 4.96
C TRP A 177 10.14 -24.92 3.78
N LEU A 178 9.38 -23.89 3.43
CA LEU A 178 8.43 -23.91 2.32
C LEU A 178 8.67 -22.73 1.36
N VAL A 179 8.43 -22.98 0.08
CA VAL A 179 8.43 -21.97 -0.99
C VAL A 179 7.01 -21.88 -1.55
N ILE A 180 6.46 -20.67 -1.60
CA ILE A 180 5.11 -20.36 -2.05
C ILE A 180 5.23 -19.48 -3.30
N PRO A 181 4.87 -19.97 -4.49
CA PRO A 181 4.86 -19.18 -5.73
C PRO A 181 3.95 -17.95 -5.62
N GLY A 182 4.23 -16.91 -6.42
CA GLY A 182 3.29 -15.78 -6.55
C GLY A 182 1.94 -16.26 -7.10
N GLY A 183 0.84 -15.78 -6.53
CA GLY A 183 -0.53 -16.18 -6.85
C GLY A 183 -1.09 -17.30 -5.97
N GLU A 184 -0.21 -18.08 -5.32
CA GLU A 184 -0.63 -19.24 -4.53
C GLU A 184 -1.14 -18.90 -3.14
N VAL A 185 -2.12 -19.68 -2.68
CA VAL A 185 -2.76 -19.51 -1.37
C VAL A 185 -1.95 -20.26 -0.31
N LEU A 186 -1.41 -19.52 0.68
CA LEU A 186 -0.76 -20.10 1.84
C LEU A 186 -1.79 -20.59 2.88
N LEU A 187 -2.78 -19.77 3.19
CA LEU A 187 -3.85 -20.08 4.15
C LEU A 187 -5.20 -19.63 3.61
N LYS A 188 -6.28 -20.34 3.95
CA LYS A 188 -7.64 -19.93 3.61
C LYS A 188 -8.46 -19.63 4.86
N GLN A 189 -9.20 -18.54 4.84
CA GLN A 189 -10.10 -18.15 5.93
C GLN A 189 -11.09 -19.28 6.23
N GLY A 190 -11.29 -19.60 7.51
CA GLY A 190 -12.22 -20.64 7.96
C GLY A 190 -11.62 -22.04 8.04
N ASP A 191 -10.42 -22.28 7.51
CA ASP A 191 -9.73 -23.56 7.64
C ASP A 191 -9.28 -23.79 9.09
N VAL A 192 -9.04 -25.04 9.47
CA VAL A 192 -8.43 -25.36 10.78
C VAL A 192 -6.97 -24.89 10.75
N GLY A 193 -6.54 -24.13 11.76
CA GLY A 193 -5.15 -23.72 11.87
C GLY A 193 -4.38 -24.53 12.89
N ASP A 194 -3.45 -25.37 12.43
CA ASP A 194 -2.58 -26.22 13.25
C ASP A 194 -1.09 -25.82 13.17
N SER A 195 -0.79 -24.73 12.47
CA SER A 195 0.57 -24.27 12.18
C SER A 195 0.66 -22.75 12.13
N MET A 196 1.86 -22.24 12.39
CA MET A 196 2.23 -20.84 12.13
C MET A 196 3.36 -20.78 11.12
N TYR A 197 3.53 -19.62 10.51
CA TYR A 197 4.52 -19.37 9.49
C TYR A 197 5.25 -18.07 9.79
N ILE A 198 6.54 -18.01 9.44
CA ILE A 198 7.34 -16.79 9.49
C ILE A 198 7.85 -16.52 8.08
N LEU A 199 7.58 -15.32 7.56
CA LEU A 199 7.99 -14.93 6.22
C LEU A 199 9.48 -14.54 6.21
N VAL A 200 10.31 -15.33 5.51
CA VAL A 200 11.77 -15.14 5.46
C VAL A 200 12.17 -14.19 4.33
N SER A 201 11.58 -14.39 3.15
CA SER A 201 11.74 -13.54 1.96
C SER A 201 10.47 -13.64 1.13
N GLY A 202 10.16 -12.61 0.33
CA GLY A 202 8.92 -12.53 -0.41
C GLY A 202 7.94 -11.51 0.13
N ARG A 203 6.72 -11.57 -0.41
CA ARG A 203 5.62 -10.68 -0.08
C ARG A 203 4.31 -11.46 -0.14
N LEU A 204 3.52 -11.37 0.91
CA LEU A 204 2.19 -11.97 0.97
C LEU A 204 1.13 -10.88 1.11
N SER A 205 -0.11 -11.20 0.75
CA SER A 205 -1.29 -10.41 1.04
C SER A 205 -2.24 -11.22 1.91
N TRP A 206 -3.03 -10.54 2.74
CA TRP A 206 -4.11 -11.16 3.49
C TRP A 206 -5.42 -10.44 3.22
N THR A 207 -6.52 -11.20 3.22
CA THR A 207 -7.88 -10.70 3.01
C THR A 207 -8.85 -11.37 3.98
N VAL A 208 -9.76 -10.59 4.54
CA VAL A 208 -10.87 -11.06 5.38
C VAL A 208 -12.16 -10.75 4.65
N ARG A 209 -12.97 -11.77 4.40
CA ARG A 209 -14.25 -11.64 3.72
C ARG A 209 -15.42 -11.91 4.66
N SER A 210 -16.52 -11.20 4.42
CA SER A 210 -17.83 -11.43 5.02
C SER A 210 -18.44 -12.74 4.50
N LYS A 211 -19.53 -13.19 5.12
CA LYS A 211 -20.35 -14.30 4.61
C LYS A 211 -20.92 -14.03 3.21
N ASN A 212 -21.08 -12.76 2.86
CA ASN A 212 -21.56 -12.32 1.54
C ASN A 212 -20.41 -12.06 0.55
N GLU A 213 -19.19 -12.56 0.80
CA GLU A 213 -17.97 -12.36 -0.03
C GLU A 213 -17.46 -10.92 -0.14
N GLU A 214 -18.06 -9.97 0.59
CA GLU A 214 -17.53 -8.60 0.70
C GLU A 214 -16.21 -8.56 1.48
N ILE A 215 -15.22 -7.83 0.97
CA ILE A 215 -13.92 -7.65 1.64
C ILE A 215 -14.11 -6.71 2.83
N LEU A 216 -13.98 -7.25 4.04
CA LEU A 216 -14.07 -6.49 5.29
C LEU A 216 -12.73 -5.83 5.65
N ALA A 217 -11.62 -6.53 5.40
CA ALA A 217 -10.28 -6.03 5.67
C ALA A 217 -9.25 -6.71 4.75
N GLN A 218 -8.15 -6.02 4.48
CA GLN A 218 -7.03 -6.57 3.71
C GLN A 218 -5.72 -5.83 4.02
N GLY A 219 -4.60 -6.49 3.78
CA GLY A 219 -3.27 -5.91 3.94
C GLY A 219 -2.18 -6.77 3.31
N GLU A 220 -0.92 -6.41 3.53
CA GLU A 220 0.24 -7.16 3.05
C GLU A 220 1.16 -7.53 4.21
N LEU A 221 2.02 -8.51 3.96
CA LEU A 221 3.01 -9.04 4.91
C LEU A 221 4.36 -9.11 4.20
N GLY A 222 5.41 -8.67 4.89
CA GLY A 222 6.79 -8.70 4.44
C GLY A 222 7.70 -9.52 5.34
N LYS A 223 8.99 -9.54 5.01
CA LYS A 223 10.02 -10.27 5.76
C LYS A 223 9.93 -9.99 7.27
N GLY A 224 9.87 -11.05 8.07
CA GLY A 224 9.78 -11.01 9.53
C GLY A 224 8.35 -11.12 10.05
N ASP A 225 7.34 -10.88 9.21
CA ASP A 225 5.95 -11.01 9.63
C ASP A 225 5.58 -12.48 9.90
N ILE A 226 4.68 -12.63 10.87
CA ILE A 226 4.19 -13.92 11.34
C ILE A 226 2.75 -14.10 10.89
N ILE A 227 2.43 -15.34 10.49
CA ILE A 227 1.15 -15.71 9.93
C ILE A 227 0.59 -16.92 10.67
N GLY A 228 -0.67 -16.81 11.12
CA GLY A 228 -1.42 -17.96 11.67
C GLY A 228 -1.15 -18.25 13.14
N GLU A 229 -0.43 -17.36 13.84
CA GLU A 229 -0.13 -17.42 15.27
C GLU A 229 -1.40 -17.47 16.13
N MET A 230 -2.46 -16.76 15.73
CA MET A 230 -3.73 -16.75 16.47
C MET A 230 -4.35 -18.15 16.52
N SER A 231 -4.57 -18.75 15.35
CA SER A 231 -5.14 -20.10 15.25
C SER A 231 -4.24 -21.17 15.88
N LEU A 232 -2.91 -20.98 15.85
CA LEU A 232 -1.98 -21.89 16.51
C LEU A 232 -2.24 -21.93 18.03
N LEU A 233 -2.39 -20.76 18.65
CA LEU A 233 -2.55 -20.61 20.10
C LEU A 233 -3.98 -20.83 20.60
N SER A 234 -4.98 -20.24 19.93
CA SER A 234 -6.38 -20.30 20.41
C SER A 234 -7.08 -21.60 20.04
N GLY A 235 -6.63 -22.30 19.00
CA GLY A 235 -7.35 -23.45 18.44
C GLY A 235 -8.42 -23.08 17.42
N ASP A 236 -8.68 -21.79 17.21
CA ASP A 236 -9.71 -21.31 16.30
C ASP A 236 -9.35 -21.55 14.82
N LYS A 237 -10.35 -21.35 13.97
CA LYS A 237 -10.18 -21.34 12.51
C LYS A 237 -9.34 -20.14 12.05
N ARG A 238 -8.73 -20.26 10.87
CA ARG A 238 -7.98 -19.18 10.22
C ARG A 238 -8.88 -17.93 10.05
N SER A 239 -8.40 -16.79 10.50
CA SER A 239 -9.13 -15.51 10.46
C SER A 239 -9.15 -14.84 9.09
N ALA A 240 -8.15 -15.12 8.25
CA ALA A 240 -7.96 -14.49 6.94
C ALA A 240 -7.44 -15.50 5.90
N THR A 241 -7.67 -15.19 4.63
CA THR A 241 -7.03 -15.86 3.50
C THR A 241 -5.72 -15.14 3.19
N VAL A 242 -4.63 -15.88 3.04
CA VAL A 242 -3.28 -15.36 2.78
C VAL A 242 -2.77 -15.91 1.46
N VAL A 243 -2.36 -15.01 0.56
CA VAL A 243 -1.91 -15.32 -0.81
C VAL A 243 -0.54 -14.68 -1.06
N ALA A 244 0.37 -15.39 -1.72
CA ALA A 244 1.66 -14.83 -2.09
C ALA A 244 1.52 -13.84 -3.26
N LEU A 245 2.06 -12.62 -3.10
CA LEU A 245 2.10 -11.63 -4.18
C LEU A 245 3.29 -11.88 -5.13
N ARG A 246 4.36 -12.46 -4.60
CA ARG A 246 5.50 -12.98 -5.36
C ARG A 246 6.03 -14.24 -4.69
N THR A 247 6.92 -14.95 -5.38
CA THR A 247 7.60 -16.13 -4.80
C THR A 247 8.16 -15.79 -3.43
N SER A 248 7.67 -16.51 -2.43
CA SER A 248 7.90 -16.24 -1.02
C SER A 248 8.42 -17.49 -0.32
N GLN A 249 9.38 -17.29 0.57
CA GLN A 249 9.93 -18.35 1.40
C GLN A 249 9.43 -18.17 2.83
N VAL A 250 8.84 -19.21 3.37
CA VAL A 250 8.33 -19.23 4.75
C VAL A 250 8.90 -20.41 5.52
N VAL A 251 9.08 -20.22 6.82
CA VAL A 251 9.31 -21.34 7.75
C VAL A 251 8.03 -21.65 8.48
N ARG A 252 7.58 -22.91 8.40
CA ARG A 252 6.39 -23.45 9.07
C ARG A 252 6.78 -24.11 10.38
N ILE A 253 5.96 -23.91 11.39
CA ILE A 253 6.06 -24.55 12.70
C ILE A 253 4.69 -25.13 13.04
N SER A 254 4.60 -26.43 13.32
CA SER A 254 3.36 -27.08 13.74
C SER A 254 3.02 -26.73 15.19
N ARG A 255 1.76 -26.86 15.60
CA ARG A 255 1.34 -26.66 16.99
C ARG A 255 2.08 -27.59 17.94
N GLU A 256 2.30 -28.83 17.54
CA GLU A 256 3.01 -29.81 18.35
C GLU A 256 4.49 -29.42 18.51
N ASP A 257 5.16 -29.09 17.40
CA ASP A 257 6.55 -28.67 17.44
C ASP A 257 6.74 -27.38 18.23
N PHE A 258 5.81 -26.43 18.08
CA PHE A 258 5.80 -25.21 18.87
C PHE A 258 5.71 -25.53 20.37
N ARG A 259 4.72 -26.35 20.80
CA ARG A 259 4.59 -26.75 22.21
C ARG A 259 5.85 -27.44 22.73
N MET A 260 6.41 -28.34 21.95
CA MET A 260 7.64 -29.07 22.30
C MET A 260 8.86 -28.15 22.42
N SER A 261 8.97 -27.11 21.59
CA SER A 261 10.05 -26.12 21.67
C SER A 261 10.00 -25.27 22.95
N PHE A 262 8.81 -25.07 23.53
CA PHE A 262 8.61 -24.26 24.73
C PHE A 262 8.33 -25.09 26.00
N ALA A 263 8.33 -26.42 25.92
CA ALA A 263 8.01 -27.31 27.04
C ALA A 263 8.89 -27.07 28.28
N ASN A 264 10.16 -26.68 28.07
CA ASN A 264 11.14 -26.40 29.12
C ASN A 264 11.37 -24.89 29.35
N SER A 265 10.49 -24.02 28.84
CA SER A 265 10.61 -22.57 28.98
C SER A 265 9.23 -21.87 29.05
N PRO A 266 8.46 -22.07 30.14
CA PRO A 266 7.13 -21.45 30.31
C PRO A 266 7.16 -19.92 30.23
N GLU A 267 8.20 -19.27 30.74
CA GLU A 267 8.36 -17.81 30.72
C GLU A 267 8.41 -17.26 29.28
N ALA A 268 9.07 -17.99 28.38
CA ALA A 268 9.12 -17.64 26.96
C ALA A 268 7.73 -17.69 26.31
N LEU A 269 6.91 -18.69 26.67
CA LEU A 269 5.54 -18.80 26.18
C LEU A 269 4.66 -17.62 26.66
N PHE A 270 4.82 -17.19 27.91
CA PHE A 270 4.13 -16.01 28.44
C PHE A 270 4.53 -14.73 27.70
N GLN A 271 5.82 -14.54 27.41
CA GLN A 271 6.29 -13.37 26.64
C GLN A 271 5.70 -13.33 25.24
N ILE A 272 5.75 -14.45 24.50
CA ILE A 272 5.13 -14.59 23.17
C ILE A 272 3.64 -14.25 23.22
N THR A 273 2.93 -14.83 24.20
CA THR A 273 1.48 -14.61 24.37
C THR A 273 1.19 -13.14 24.67
N GLY A 274 1.99 -12.51 25.52
CA GLY A 274 1.90 -11.08 25.82
C GLY A 274 2.08 -10.20 24.58
N THR A 275 3.08 -10.49 23.74
CA THR A 275 3.30 -9.77 22.47
C THR A 275 2.11 -9.90 21.53
N ILE A 276 1.54 -11.10 21.39
CA ILE A 276 0.35 -11.32 20.53
C ILE A 276 -0.87 -10.56 21.06
N VAL A 277 -1.12 -10.60 22.37
CA VAL A 277 -2.22 -9.84 22.98
C VAL A 277 -2.04 -8.33 22.80
N HIS A 278 -0.81 -7.82 22.95
CA HIS A 278 -0.50 -6.42 22.70
C HIS A 278 -0.77 -6.02 21.23
N ARG A 279 -0.37 -6.88 20.29
CA ARG A 279 -0.63 -6.73 18.85
C ARG A 279 -2.13 -6.72 18.54
N LEU A 280 -2.91 -7.63 19.13
CA LEU A 280 -4.36 -7.67 18.92
C LEU A 280 -5.07 -6.41 19.43
N ASN A 281 -4.65 -5.87 20.57
CA ASN A 281 -5.22 -4.64 21.10
C ASN A 281 -4.86 -3.41 20.25
N THR A 282 -3.68 -3.39 19.63
CA THR A 282 -3.27 -2.32 18.71
C THR A 282 -3.98 -2.45 17.36
N GLU A 283 -4.07 -3.66 16.77
CA GLU A 283 -4.77 -3.91 15.51
C GLU A 283 -6.29 -3.71 15.62
N ARG A 284 -6.93 -4.10 16.73
CA ARG A 284 -8.38 -3.90 16.95
C ARG A 284 -8.77 -2.42 17.10
N ASN A 285 -7.82 -1.59 17.53
CA ASN A 285 -8.01 -0.14 17.66
C ASN A 285 -7.55 0.64 16.41
N GLN A 286 -6.78 0.01 15.52
CA GLN A 286 -6.25 0.61 14.30
C GLN A 286 -6.87 -0.09 13.07
N ASN A 287 -8.03 0.39 12.62
CA ASN A 287 -8.63 0.02 11.32
C ASN A 287 -7.79 0.48 10.11
N TYR A 288 -6.55 0.93 10.31
CA TYR A 288 -5.76 1.62 9.30
C TYR A 288 -4.67 0.70 8.77
N ARG A 289 -4.59 0.63 7.44
CA ARG A 289 -3.55 -0.07 6.67
C ARG A 289 -2.18 0.28 7.23
N LYS A 290 -1.41 -0.70 7.73
CA LYS A 290 0.02 -0.51 7.95
C LYS A 290 0.62 -0.14 6.58
N ALA A 291 1.16 1.07 6.47
CA ALA A 291 1.77 1.55 5.23
C ALA A 291 3.05 0.71 5.02
N ASN A 292 2.94 -0.35 4.23
CA ASN A 292 4.00 -1.33 4.18
C ASN A 292 5.13 -0.85 3.27
N SER A 293 6.32 -0.72 3.86
CA SER A 293 7.55 -0.39 3.14
C SER A 293 7.78 -1.40 2.01
N VAL A 294 7.92 -0.89 0.80
CA VAL A 294 8.32 -1.63 -0.40
C VAL A 294 9.83 -1.78 -0.35
N ARG A 295 10.32 -3.01 -0.53
CA ARG A 295 11.76 -3.32 -0.56
C ARG A 295 12.28 -3.38 -1.99
N THR A 296 11.56 -4.11 -2.85
CA THR A 296 11.94 -4.31 -4.25
C THR A 296 10.97 -3.59 -5.17
N VAL A 297 11.49 -2.71 -6.04
CA VAL A 297 10.70 -1.92 -6.97
C VAL A 297 11.21 -2.14 -8.38
N SER A 298 10.34 -2.58 -9.29
CA SER A 298 10.64 -2.52 -10.72
C SER A 298 10.18 -1.19 -11.29
N VAL A 299 11.00 -0.61 -12.15
CA VAL A 299 10.66 0.61 -12.89
C VAL A 299 10.63 0.28 -14.37
N PHE A 300 9.47 0.45 -14.98
CA PHE A 300 9.19 0.15 -16.37
C PHE A 300 8.87 1.42 -17.15
N PRO A 301 9.77 1.89 -18.03
CA PRO A 301 9.52 3.03 -18.90
C PRO A 301 8.59 2.65 -20.04
N LEU A 302 7.33 3.11 -20.01
CA LEU A 302 6.33 2.73 -21.02
C LEU A 302 6.52 3.47 -22.35
N ASN A 303 6.77 4.78 -22.31
CA ASN A 303 6.84 5.63 -23.50
C ASN A 303 7.91 6.74 -23.41
N LEU A 304 8.95 6.53 -22.62
CA LEU A 304 10.03 7.50 -22.45
C LEU A 304 11.00 7.45 -23.65
N THR A 305 11.11 8.56 -24.39
CA THR A 305 12.15 8.74 -25.42
C THR A 305 13.36 9.46 -24.80
N GLY A 306 14.50 8.79 -24.66
CA GLY A 306 15.71 9.32 -24.01
C GLY A 306 16.13 8.45 -22.81
N SER A 307 17.24 8.81 -22.15
CA SER A 307 17.70 8.05 -20.98
C SER A 307 16.90 8.44 -19.73
N PRO A 308 16.15 7.51 -19.09
CA PRO A 308 15.50 7.76 -17.81
C PRO A 308 16.49 7.78 -16.62
N GLU A 309 17.80 7.84 -16.87
CA GLU A 309 18.83 7.80 -15.81
C GLU A 309 18.58 8.83 -14.70
N ASP A 310 18.19 10.06 -15.04
CA ASP A 310 17.94 11.10 -14.04
C ASP A 310 16.81 10.73 -13.08
N PHE A 311 15.78 10.04 -13.58
CA PHE A 311 14.70 9.51 -12.74
C PHE A 311 15.24 8.44 -11.78
N PHE A 312 16.02 7.48 -12.30
CA PHE A 312 16.59 6.41 -11.49
C PHE A 312 17.53 6.95 -10.41
N HIS A 313 18.39 7.91 -10.75
CA HIS A 313 19.28 8.56 -9.81
C HIS A 313 18.51 9.35 -8.73
N SER A 314 17.49 10.12 -9.11
CA SER A 314 16.68 10.88 -8.16
C SER A 314 15.87 9.98 -7.23
N LEU A 315 15.26 8.90 -7.77
CA LEU A 315 14.55 7.91 -6.97
C LEU A 315 15.51 7.18 -6.00
N GLN A 316 16.68 6.76 -6.48
CA GLN A 316 17.70 6.13 -5.63
C GLN A 316 18.16 7.09 -4.53
N ASN A 317 18.42 8.36 -4.86
CA ASN A 317 18.83 9.37 -3.89
C ASN A 317 17.76 9.58 -2.80
N GLY A 318 16.48 9.65 -3.18
CA GLY A 318 15.37 9.75 -2.22
C GLY A 318 15.26 8.51 -1.33
N LEU A 319 15.50 7.31 -1.87
CA LEU A 319 15.44 6.04 -1.12
C LEU A 319 16.64 5.81 -0.19
N LYS A 320 17.81 6.43 -0.45
CA LYS A 320 18.98 6.36 0.45
C LYS A 320 18.68 6.85 1.87
N ASN A 321 17.73 7.76 2.02
CA ASN A 321 17.29 8.27 3.33
C ASN A 321 16.55 7.21 4.16
N PHE A 322 16.14 6.09 3.56
CA PHE A 322 15.34 5.02 4.18
C PHE A 322 16.06 3.67 4.19
N GLY A 323 17.38 3.66 3.99
CA GLY A 323 18.21 2.47 4.02
C GLY A 323 19.17 2.37 2.84
N LYS A 324 20.00 1.33 2.85
CA LYS A 324 21.01 1.10 1.82
C LYS A 324 20.33 0.69 0.51
N SER A 325 20.43 1.54 -0.52
CA SER A 325 19.76 1.34 -1.80
C SER A 325 20.70 0.92 -2.93
N ILE A 326 20.25 0.07 -3.85
CA ILE A 326 20.96 -0.29 -5.08
C ILE A 326 20.07 -0.15 -6.32
N LEU A 327 20.66 0.36 -7.40
CA LEU A 327 20.09 0.31 -8.74
C LEU A 327 20.67 -0.91 -9.47
N VAL A 328 19.78 -1.72 -10.03
CA VAL A 328 20.12 -3.00 -10.64
C VAL A 328 19.62 -2.99 -12.08
N ASN A 329 20.51 -3.30 -13.02
CA ASN A 329 20.19 -3.46 -14.42
C ASN A 329 20.82 -4.75 -14.97
N TYR A 330 20.43 -5.13 -16.18
CA TYR A 330 20.91 -6.36 -16.82
C TYR A 330 22.45 -6.42 -16.94
N ASN A 331 23.12 -5.31 -17.22
CA ASN A 331 24.59 -5.28 -17.33
C ASN A 331 25.30 -5.48 -15.98
N VAL A 332 24.71 -5.02 -14.88
CA VAL A 332 25.22 -5.28 -13.52
C VAL A 332 25.07 -6.75 -13.17
N PHE A 333 23.93 -7.36 -13.53
CA PHE A 333 23.67 -8.78 -13.36
C PHE A 333 24.70 -9.64 -14.09
N THR A 334 24.88 -9.45 -15.40
CA THR A 334 25.79 -10.27 -16.22
C THR A 334 27.24 -10.19 -15.75
N LYS A 335 27.71 -9.00 -15.36
CA LYS A 335 29.05 -8.80 -14.79
C LYS A 335 29.24 -9.52 -13.46
N MET A 336 28.25 -9.50 -12.57
CA MET A 336 28.37 -10.08 -11.23
C MET A 336 28.33 -11.61 -11.23
N ILE A 337 27.56 -12.21 -12.13
CA ILE A 337 27.46 -13.67 -12.26
C ILE A 337 28.66 -14.26 -13.03
N GLY A 338 29.56 -13.41 -13.53
CA GLY A 338 30.78 -13.85 -14.20
C GLY A 338 30.53 -14.42 -15.59
N LEU A 339 29.41 -14.04 -16.24
CA LEU A 339 29.20 -14.27 -17.66
C LEU A 339 30.22 -13.41 -18.41
N ARG A 340 31.36 -14.02 -18.80
CA ARG A 340 32.32 -13.40 -19.70
C ARG A 340 31.61 -13.09 -21.00
N GLU A 341 31.78 -11.88 -21.53
CA GLU A 341 31.42 -11.58 -22.92
C GLU A 341 32.00 -12.71 -23.78
N SER A 342 31.13 -13.47 -24.44
CA SER A 342 31.54 -14.51 -25.38
C SER A 342 32.54 -13.93 -26.36
N ASP A 343 33.62 -14.66 -26.63
CA ASP A 343 34.49 -14.38 -27.77
C ASP A 343 33.63 -14.03 -28.98
N LYS A 344 33.94 -12.92 -29.65
CA LYS A 344 33.19 -12.34 -30.78
C LYS A 344 32.93 -13.31 -31.96
N ASN A 345 33.41 -14.55 -31.88
CA ASN A 345 33.29 -15.60 -32.88
C ASN A 345 32.38 -16.79 -32.48
N SER A 346 31.67 -16.76 -31.34
CA SER A 346 30.66 -17.78 -31.03
C SER A 346 29.29 -17.17 -30.82
N GLU A 347 28.31 -17.55 -31.64
CA GLU A 347 26.86 -17.28 -31.48
C GLU A 347 26.25 -18.00 -30.26
N LYS A 348 26.98 -18.12 -29.14
CA LYS A 348 26.43 -18.68 -27.91
C LYS A 348 25.77 -17.57 -27.12
N THR A 349 24.44 -17.64 -27.03
CA THR A 349 23.59 -16.82 -26.15
C THR A 349 24.13 -16.85 -24.71
N ASN A 350 24.02 -15.74 -23.98
CA ASN A 350 24.43 -15.68 -22.57
C ASN A 350 23.47 -16.54 -21.75
N VAL A 351 23.94 -17.69 -21.27
CA VAL A 351 23.13 -18.66 -20.52
C VAL A 351 23.39 -18.52 -19.03
N TYR A 352 22.36 -18.35 -18.21
CA TYR A 352 22.48 -18.35 -16.73
C TYR A 352 21.52 -19.33 -16.06
N ARG A 353 21.88 -19.83 -14.87
CA ARG A 353 21.04 -20.74 -14.08
C ARG A 353 20.10 -19.95 -13.17
N ILE A 354 18.88 -20.46 -12.98
CA ILE A 354 17.91 -19.94 -12.01
C ILE A 354 18.48 -19.96 -10.60
N GLY A 355 19.27 -20.99 -10.25
CA GLY A 355 19.97 -21.04 -8.98
C GLY A 355 20.86 -19.81 -8.77
N ASP A 356 21.62 -19.41 -9.80
CA ASP A 356 22.49 -18.22 -9.74
C ASP A 356 21.67 -16.94 -9.62
N LEU A 357 20.57 -16.84 -10.37
CA LEU A 357 19.64 -15.71 -10.28
C LEU A 357 19.01 -15.58 -8.88
N VAL A 358 18.56 -16.69 -8.29
CA VAL A 358 17.93 -16.70 -6.96
C VAL A 358 18.96 -16.44 -5.85
N ASN A 359 20.16 -17.03 -5.94
CA ASN A 359 21.29 -16.70 -5.07
C ASN A 359 21.58 -15.20 -5.13
N TRP A 360 21.66 -14.63 -6.33
CA TRP A 360 21.97 -13.23 -6.53
C TRP A 360 20.90 -12.30 -5.96
N PHE A 361 19.61 -12.57 -6.21
CA PHE A 361 18.53 -11.78 -5.60
C PHE A 361 18.53 -11.88 -4.08
N TYR A 362 18.81 -13.06 -3.53
CA TYR A 362 18.96 -13.23 -2.09
C TYR A 362 20.12 -12.40 -1.54
N ASP A 363 21.28 -12.42 -2.20
CA ASP A 363 22.44 -11.62 -1.79
C ASP A 363 22.17 -10.11 -1.87
N LEU A 364 21.42 -9.67 -2.88
CA LEU A 364 20.97 -8.29 -2.97
C LEU A 364 20.00 -7.94 -1.83
N GLU A 365 18.97 -8.76 -1.59
CA GLU A 365 18.04 -8.58 -0.47
C GLU A 365 18.72 -8.75 0.90
N LYS A 366 19.88 -9.39 0.97
CA LYS A 366 20.67 -9.46 2.20
C LYS A 366 21.46 -8.18 2.45
N ASN A 367 22.04 -7.61 1.40
CA ASN A 367 22.99 -6.50 1.51
C ASN A 367 22.38 -5.10 1.33
N TYR A 368 21.13 -5.02 0.85
CA TYR A 368 20.44 -3.77 0.54
C TYR A 368 19.00 -3.78 1.05
N ASP A 369 18.57 -2.66 1.62
CA ASP A 369 17.23 -2.44 2.15
C ASP A 369 16.23 -2.01 1.07
N LYS A 370 16.74 -1.43 -0.02
CA LYS A 370 15.97 -0.93 -1.16
C LYS A 370 16.61 -1.35 -2.48
N LEU A 371 15.88 -2.10 -3.30
CA LEU A 371 16.35 -2.58 -4.61
C LEU A 371 15.48 -1.95 -5.69
N ILE A 372 16.11 -1.33 -6.67
CA ILE A 372 15.45 -0.71 -7.82
C ILE A 372 15.88 -1.48 -9.06
N PHE A 373 14.95 -2.19 -9.69
CA PHE A 373 15.19 -2.91 -10.93
C PHE A 373 14.84 -2.02 -12.13
N LYS A 374 15.84 -1.76 -12.97
CA LYS A 374 15.66 -1.11 -14.26
C LYS A 374 15.20 -2.15 -15.28
N THR A 375 14.00 -1.96 -15.82
CA THR A 375 13.42 -2.83 -16.85
C THR A 375 13.23 -2.05 -18.16
N ASP A 376 13.06 -2.77 -19.27
CA ASP A 376 12.81 -2.18 -20.58
C ASP A 376 11.92 -3.10 -21.44
N THR A 377 11.61 -2.64 -22.66
CA THR A 377 10.80 -3.39 -23.63
C THR A 377 11.60 -4.41 -24.43
N HIS A 378 12.93 -4.32 -24.45
CA HIS A 378 13.81 -5.11 -25.32
C HIS A 378 14.25 -6.44 -24.69
N ASN A 379 14.36 -6.50 -23.36
CA ASN A 379 14.69 -7.72 -22.63
C ASN A 379 13.46 -8.23 -21.85
N SER A 380 12.64 -9.06 -22.51
CA SER A 380 11.43 -9.65 -21.94
C SER A 380 11.73 -10.53 -20.73
N GLY A 381 12.75 -11.40 -20.81
CA GLY A 381 13.14 -12.32 -19.73
C GLY A 381 13.60 -11.60 -18.46
N TRP A 382 14.48 -10.59 -18.60
CA TRP A 382 14.91 -9.74 -17.49
C TRP A 382 13.74 -8.95 -16.89
N ARG A 383 12.89 -8.35 -17.74
CA ARG A 383 11.69 -7.63 -17.30
C ARG A 383 10.78 -8.52 -16.46
N GLU A 384 10.43 -9.70 -16.97
CA GLU A 384 9.53 -10.62 -16.30
C GLU A 384 10.10 -11.10 -14.96
N THR A 385 11.41 -11.39 -14.94
CA THR A 385 12.15 -11.74 -13.74
C THR A 385 12.10 -10.63 -12.69
N CYS A 386 12.39 -9.39 -13.09
CA CYS A 386 12.33 -8.24 -12.19
C CYS A 386 10.91 -7.98 -11.69
N PHE A 387 9.91 -8.06 -12.56
CA PHE A 387 8.51 -7.91 -12.19
C PHE A 387 8.15 -8.92 -11.09
N ARG A 388 8.42 -10.20 -11.31
CA ARG A 388 8.13 -11.25 -10.32
C ARG A 388 8.92 -11.11 -9.02
N GLN A 389 10.12 -10.52 -9.03
CA GLN A 389 10.87 -10.26 -7.80
C GLN A 389 10.41 -8.97 -7.07
N SER A 390 9.55 -8.16 -7.68
CA SER A 390 9.18 -6.85 -7.16
C SER A 390 7.97 -6.89 -6.23
N ASP A 391 8.05 -6.14 -5.15
CA ASP A 391 6.90 -5.83 -4.29
C ASP A 391 5.97 -4.79 -4.95
N ARG A 392 6.50 -4.00 -5.90
CA ARG A 392 5.77 -2.96 -6.64
C ARG A 392 6.35 -2.75 -8.04
N ILE A 393 5.50 -2.51 -9.03
CA ILE A 393 5.91 -2.08 -10.37
C ILE A 393 5.52 -0.62 -10.58
N LEU A 394 6.51 0.23 -10.84
CA LEU A 394 6.33 1.62 -11.26
C LEU A 394 6.32 1.69 -12.78
N VAL A 395 5.20 2.12 -13.34
CA VAL A 395 5.04 2.32 -14.78
C VAL A 395 5.28 3.80 -15.06
N LEU A 396 6.44 4.13 -15.62
CA LEU A 396 6.78 5.51 -15.94
C LEU A 396 6.13 5.94 -17.25
N ILE A 397 5.45 7.06 -17.20
CA ILE A 397 4.73 7.64 -18.33
C ILE A 397 5.13 9.10 -18.48
N ASP A 398 5.56 9.48 -19.68
CA ASP A 398 5.65 10.89 -20.07
C ASP A 398 4.38 11.24 -20.86
N PRO A 399 3.48 12.08 -20.32
CA PRO A 399 2.22 12.40 -20.99
C PRO A 399 2.40 13.20 -22.29
N ASN A 400 3.57 13.81 -22.53
CA ASN A 400 3.85 14.53 -23.77
C ASN A 400 4.33 13.61 -24.90
N LYS A 401 4.62 12.35 -24.61
CA LYS A 401 5.10 11.36 -25.59
C LYS A 401 3.97 10.41 -25.99
N PRO A 402 3.90 10.00 -27.28
CA PRO A 402 2.89 9.05 -27.70
C PRO A 402 3.12 7.69 -27.02
N ILE A 403 2.06 7.08 -26.50
CA ILE A 403 2.09 5.68 -26.09
C ILE A 403 1.82 4.86 -27.37
N VAL A 404 2.89 4.25 -27.91
CA VAL A 404 2.83 3.50 -29.18
C VAL A 404 2.29 2.07 -28.97
N LEU A 405 2.35 1.56 -27.73
CA LEU A 405 1.86 0.23 -27.39
C LEU A 405 0.35 0.22 -27.17
N ASP A 406 -0.33 -0.79 -27.71
CA ASP A 406 -1.73 -1.06 -27.40
C ASP A 406 -1.91 -1.33 -25.89
N TYR A 407 -2.94 -0.72 -25.29
CA TYR A 407 -3.23 -0.83 -23.86
C TYR A 407 -3.57 -2.27 -23.45
N GLY A 408 -4.23 -3.05 -24.32
CA GLY A 408 -4.50 -4.47 -24.07
C GLY A 408 -3.21 -5.25 -23.91
N LYS A 409 -2.24 -5.02 -24.81
CA LYS A 409 -0.91 -5.61 -24.74
C LYS A 409 -0.15 -5.15 -23.49
N VAL A 410 -0.19 -3.87 -23.14
CA VAL A 410 0.45 -3.32 -21.93
C VAL A 410 -0.11 -3.97 -20.66
N ASN A 411 -1.43 -4.12 -20.55
CA ASN A 411 -2.04 -4.79 -19.40
C ASN A 411 -1.61 -6.25 -19.28
N SER A 412 -1.50 -6.98 -20.40
CA SER A 412 -1.01 -8.37 -20.39
C SER A 412 0.47 -8.54 -20.02
N MET A 413 1.27 -7.46 -20.07
CA MET A 413 2.69 -7.51 -19.68
C MET A 413 2.91 -7.50 -18.15
N PHE A 414 1.91 -7.09 -17.36
CA PHE A 414 2.08 -6.95 -15.92
C PHE A 414 1.48 -8.16 -15.18
N PRO A 415 2.23 -8.83 -14.29
CA PRO A 415 1.69 -9.93 -13.47
C PRO A 415 0.49 -9.46 -12.66
N GLU A 416 -0.63 -10.19 -12.65
CA GLU A 416 -1.89 -9.74 -12.03
C GLU A 416 -1.75 -9.47 -10.53
N GLU A 417 -0.96 -10.31 -9.85
CA GLU A 417 -0.80 -10.36 -8.40
C GLU A 417 -0.02 -9.16 -7.86
N ILE A 418 0.90 -8.61 -8.64
CA ILE A 418 1.83 -7.59 -8.19
C ILE A 418 1.18 -6.21 -8.33
N GLN A 419 1.27 -5.38 -7.29
CA GLN A 419 0.68 -4.06 -7.37
C GLN A 419 1.44 -3.14 -8.32
N LYS A 420 0.69 -2.34 -9.08
CA LYS A 420 1.22 -1.39 -10.06
C LYS A 420 0.93 0.03 -9.60
N GLU A 421 1.82 0.95 -9.94
CA GLU A 421 1.61 2.38 -9.76
C GLU A 421 2.08 3.13 -11.00
N LEU A 422 1.20 3.94 -11.58
CA LEU A 422 1.56 4.83 -12.68
C LEU A 422 2.33 6.02 -12.12
N VAL A 423 3.46 6.36 -12.73
CA VAL A 423 4.25 7.52 -12.35
C VAL A 423 4.32 8.43 -13.56
N PHE A 424 3.53 9.50 -13.52
CA PHE A 424 3.55 10.54 -14.55
C PHE A 424 4.76 11.45 -14.31
N LEU A 425 5.69 11.44 -15.26
CA LEU A 425 6.90 12.24 -15.22
C LEU A 425 6.70 13.49 -16.09
N ILE A 426 6.58 14.64 -15.45
CA ILE A 426 6.28 15.94 -16.08
C ILE A 426 7.32 17.00 -15.72
N ASP A 427 7.26 18.17 -16.34
CA ASP A 427 8.01 19.36 -15.91
C ASP A 427 7.09 20.32 -15.14
N SER A 428 7.61 21.22 -14.30
CA SER A 428 6.78 22.23 -13.62
C SER A 428 5.98 23.13 -14.55
N ALA A 429 6.42 23.31 -15.80
CA ALA A 429 5.71 24.07 -16.82
C ALA A 429 4.52 23.31 -17.45
N PHE A 430 4.27 22.05 -17.06
CA PHE A 430 3.20 21.24 -17.63
C PHE A 430 1.82 21.80 -17.28
N THR A 431 0.97 21.99 -18.30
CA THR A 431 -0.36 22.61 -18.15
C THR A 431 -1.49 21.79 -18.77
N ASP A 432 -1.20 20.76 -19.55
CA ASP A 432 -2.20 19.97 -20.29
C ASP A 432 -2.66 18.73 -19.52
N TRP A 433 -3.39 18.97 -18.43
CA TRP A 433 -3.83 17.93 -17.49
C TRP A 433 -4.81 16.92 -18.09
N LYS A 434 -5.50 17.30 -19.17
CA LYS A 434 -6.42 16.41 -19.91
C LYS A 434 -5.70 15.18 -20.48
N LYS A 435 -4.40 15.29 -20.81
CA LYS A 435 -3.59 14.14 -21.23
C LYS A 435 -3.46 13.10 -20.12
N ILE A 436 -3.23 13.54 -18.88
CA ILE A 436 -3.16 12.65 -17.72
C ILE A 436 -4.53 12.02 -17.47
N GLU A 437 -5.61 12.80 -17.52
CA GLU A 437 -6.99 12.31 -17.33
C GLU A 437 -7.36 11.21 -18.32
N SER A 438 -7.05 11.42 -19.61
CA SER A 438 -7.29 10.43 -20.67
C SER A 438 -6.58 9.11 -20.40
N ILE A 439 -5.33 9.16 -19.92
CA ILE A 439 -4.57 7.96 -19.57
C ILE A 439 -5.16 7.29 -18.32
N LEU A 440 -5.52 8.05 -17.29
CA LEU A 440 -6.13 7.51 -16.06
C LEU A 440 -7.46 6.80 -16.33
N GLN A 441 -8.27 7.28 -17.28
CA GLN A 441 -9.50 6.60 -17.70
C GLN A 441 -9.24 5.20 -18.29
N LYS A 442 -8.07 4.96 -18.87
CA LYS A 442 -7.67 3.64 -19.37
C LYS A 442 -7.17 2.70 -18.27
N PHE A 443 -6.82 3.24 -17.09
CA PHE A 443 -6.33 2.49 -15.94
C PHE A 443 -7.10 2.84 -14.65
N PRO A 444 -8.43 2.63 -14.60
CA PRO A 444 -9.28 3.15 -13.52
C PRO A 444 -8.90 2.65 -12.12
N SER A 445 -8.34 1.43 -12.05
CA SER A 445 -8.03 0.73 -10.79
C SER A 445 -6.56 0.81 -10.37
N ILE A 446 -5.69 1.46 -11.15
CA ILE A 446 -4.25 1.56 -10.83
C ILE A 446 -4.00 2.88 -10.09
N SER A 447 -3.30 2.81 -8.96
CA SER A 447 -2.87 4.02 -8.25
C SER A 447 -1.85 4.80 -9.07
N HIS A 448 -1.77 6.11 -8.88
CA HIS A 448 -0.78 6.91 -9.59
C HIS A 448 -0.15 7.99 -8.73
N SER A 449 1.00 8.46 -9.19
CA SER A 449 1.76 9.58 -8.66
C SER A 449 2.16 10.51 -9.80
N ILE A 450 2.25 11.80 -9.50
CA ILE A 450 2.77 12.82 -10.41
C ILE A 450 4.10 13.31 -9.85
N VAL A 451 5.14 13.25 -10.67
CA VAL A 451 6.51 13.64 -10.31
C VAL A 451 7.01 14.65 -11.32
N ARG A 452 7.35 15.85 -10.84
CA ARG A 452 8.02 16.87 -11.65
C ARG A 452 9.52 16.62 -11.68
N ARG A 453 10.10 16.55 -12.88
CA ARG A 453 11.52 16.27 -13.13
C ARG A 453 12.44 17.27 -12.42
N ASP A 454 12.00 18.51 -12.34
CA ASP A 454 12.72 19.66 -11.79
C ASP A 454 12.46 19.91 -10.30
N VAL A 455 11.63 19.10 -9.63
CA VAL A 455 11.27 19.29 -8.22
C VAL A 455 11.70 18.10 -7.36
N ASN A 456 12.83 18.23 -6.68
CA ASN A 456 13.38 17.18 -5.80
C ASN A 456 12.40 16.72 -4.70
N ALA A 457 11.54 17.61 -4.22
CA ALA A 457 10.54 17.28 -3.20
C ALA A 457 9.54 16.19 -3.68
N ASP A 458 9.23 16.15 -4.98
CA ASP A 458 8.31 15.17 -5.57
C ASP A 458 8.92 13.75 -5.55
N PHE A 459 10.23 13.63 -5.79
CA PHE A 459 10.95 12.36 -5.63
C PHE A 459 11.02 11.93 -4.16
N GLY A 460 11.26 12.88 -3.25
CA GLY A 460 11.19 12.61 -1.82
C GLY A 460 9.82 12.07 -1.39
N ARG A 461 8.74 12.63 -1.95
CA ARG A 461 7.36 12.16 -1.73
C ARG A 461 7.16 10.75 -2.26
N LEU A 462 7.59 10.47 -3.49
CA LEU A 462 7.53 9.12 -4.07
C LEU A 462 8.30 8.12 -3.21
N SER A 463 9.52 8.46 -2.76
CA SER A 463 10.31 7.60 -1.87
C SER A 463 9.61 7.35 -0.54
N ARG A 464 9.08 8.38 0.13
CA ARG A 464 8.30 8.22 1.39
C ARG A 464 7.05 7.38 1.19
N ARG A 465 6.36 7.54 0.07
CA ARG A 465 5.20 6.73 -0.28
C ARG A 465 5.57 5.26 -0.44
N LEU A 466 6.62 4.96 -1.20
CA LEU A 466 7.11 3.60 -1.38
C LEU A 466 7.60 2.99 -0.07
N THR A 467 8.12 3.78 0.86
CA THR A 467 8.62 3.26 2.13
C THR A 467 7.57 3.21 3.24
N GLY A 468 6.32 3.63 2.97
CA GLY A 468 5.25 3.68 3.97
C GLY A 468 5.43 4.80 5.00
N LYS A 469 6.22 5.82 4.66
CA LYS A 469 6.61 6.95 5.51
C LYS A 469 6.04 8.29 5.01
N SER A 470 4.96 8.25 4.23
CA SER A 470 4.30 9.46 3.74
C SER A 470 3.79 10.33 4.90
N ILE A 471 3.99 11.64 4.77
CA ILE A 471 3.52 12.63 5.73
C ILE A 471 2.20 13.22 5.23
N GLY A 472 1.13 12.93 5.96
CA GLY A 472 -0.20 13.50 5.71
C GLY A 472 -0.46 14.72 6.58
N VAL A 473 -0.99 15.79 6.00
CA VAL A 473 -1.42 17.01 6.72
C VAL A 473 -2.94 17.16 6.65
N ALA A 474 -3.62 17.15 7.80
CA ALA A 474 -5.06 17.40 7.90
C ALA A 474 -5.33 18.84 8.34
N LEU A 475 -6.12 19.57 7.55
CA LEU A 475 -6.46 20.97 7.79
C LEU A 475 -7.92 21.11 8.24
N SER A 476 -8.12 21.66 9.43
CA SER A 476 -9.47 21.88 9.95
C SER A 476 -10.24 23.00 9.26
N GLY A 477 -11.57 22.93 9.37
CA GLY A 477 -12.46 24.04 9.02
C GLY A 477 -12.44 25.17 10.07
N GLY A 478 -12.73 26.40 9.63
CA GLY A 478 -12.73 27.58 10.51
C GLY A 478 -13.04 28.92 9.84
N GLY A 479 -13.63 28.93 8.63
CA GLY A 479 -13.90 30.17 7.89
C GLY A 479 -12.63 30.98 7.63
N ALA A 480 -12.68 32.30 7.88
CA ALA A 480 -11.55 33.22 7.71
C ALA A 480 -10.27 32.77 8.42
N LYS A 481 -10.39 32.09 9.57
CA LYS A 481 -9.23 31.54 10.31
C LYS A 481 -8.34 30.63 9.46
N GLY A 482 -8.89 30.03 8.40
CA GLY A 482 -8.15 29.19 7.47
C GLY A 482 -6.92 29.85 6.84
N PHE A 483 -6.83 31.18 6.78
CA PHE A 483 -5.61 31.85 6.30
C PHE A 483 -4.35 31.52 7.12
N ALA A 484 -4.51 31.17 8.40
CA ALA A 484 -3.40 30.71 9.23
C ALA A 484 -2.81 29.38 8.76
N HIS A 485 -3.59 28.51 8.10
CA HIS A 485 -3.07 27.28 7.49
C HIS A 485 -2.01 27.60 6.43
N LEU A 486 -2.23 28.62 5.60
CA LEU A 486 -1.28 29.01 4.55
C LEU A 486 0.03 29.56 5.13
N GLY A 487 -0.05 30.35 6.20
CA GLY A 487 1.14 30.81 6.90
C GLY A 487 1.95 29.67 7.48
N LEU A 488 1.28 28.67 8.07
CA LEU A 488 1.93 27.45 8.57
C LEU A 488 2.56 26.63 7.43
N LEU A 489 1.85 26.43 6.33
CA LEU A 489 2.35 25.70 5.16
C LEU A 489 3.57 26.40 4.53
N LYS A 490 3.60 27.73 4.49
CA LYS A 490 4.81 28.48 4.12
C LYS A 490 5.99 28.14 5.01
N CYS A 491 5.76 28.12 6.33
CA CYS A 491 6.81 27.76 7.28
C CYS A 491 7.30 26.32 7.04
N PHE A 492 6.41 25.40 6.67
CA PHE A 492 6.80 24.03 6.30
C PHE A 492 7.67 24.01 5.04
N GLU A 493 7.29 24.72 3.98
CA GLU A 493 8.07 24.83 2.74
C GLU A 493 9.48 25.39 3.01
N GLU A 494 9.60 26.50 3.73
CA GLU A 494 10.89 27.16 4.03
C GLU A 494 11.81 26.34 4.94
N ASN A 495 11.27 25.34 5.65
CA ASN A 495 12.03 24.52 6.60
C ASN A 495 12.12 23.04 6.17
N ASP A 496 11.82 22.73 4.91
CA ASP A 496 11.85 21.38 4.34
C ASP A 496 11.01 20.36 5.12
N ILE A 497 9.86 20.77 5.66
CA ILE A 497 8.88 19.84 6.23
C ILE A 497 8.01 19.33 5.08
N PRO A 498 8.10 18.04 4.70
CA PRO A 498 7.39 17.54 3.54
C PRO A 498 5.89 17.39 3.80
N VAL A 499 5.10 17.65 2.76
CA VAL A 499 3.66 17.36 2.72
C VAL A 499 3.40 16.42 1.53
N ASP A 500 3.18 15.15 1.83
CA ASP A 500 3.04 14.10 0.82
C ASP A 500 1.58 13.86 0.41
N MET A 501 0.64 14.22 1.27
CA MET A 501 -0.79 14.23 1.02
C MET A 501 -1.49 15.20 1.97
N ILE A 502 -2.64 15.73 1.54
CA ILE A 502 -3.35 16.74 2.31
C ILE A 502 -4.86 16.48 2.31
N SER A 503 -5.50 16.70 3.46
CA SER A 503 -6.96 16.67 3.56
C SER A 503 -7.46 17.95 4.18
N GLY A 504 -8.69 18.33 3.84
CA GLY A 504 -9.26 19.59 4.31
C GLY A 504 -10.77 19.57 4.40
N THR A 505 -11.28 20.33 5.38
CA THR A 505 -12.70 20.60 5.57
C THR A 505 -12.95 22.10 5.50
N SER A 506 -13.98 22.53 4.78
CA SER A 506 -14.38 23.94 4.66
C SER A 506 -13.21 24.84 4.22
N ALA A 507 -12.84 25.83 5.02
CA ALA A 507 -11.66 26.67 4.78
C ALA A 507 -10.36 25.85 4.61
N GLY A 508 -10.20 24.74 5.34
CA GLY A 508 -9.08 23.82 5.16
C GLY A 508 -9.09 23.14 3.78
N ALA A 509 -10.26 22.86 3.21
CA ALA A 509 -10.38 22.32 1.84
C ALA A 509 -9.96 23.36 0.79
N ILE A 510 -10.28 24.64 1.00
CA ILE A 510 -9.83 25.71 0.11
C ILE A 510 -8.30 25.80 0.15
N MET A 511 -7.71 25.95 1.34
CA MET A 511 -6.25 26.14 1.47
C MET A 511 -5.48 24.89 1.04
N GLY A 512 -5.96 23.71 1.45
CA GLY A 512 -5.33 22.44 1.08
C GLY A 512 -5.44 22.14 -0.40
N GLY A 513 -6.56 22.46 -1.05
CA GLY A 513 -6.74 22.30 -2.49
C GLY A 513 -5.78 23.18 -3.30
N LEU A 514 -5.56 24.43 -2.86
CA LEU A 514 -4.62 25.34 -3.52
C LEU A 514 -3.17 24.87 -3.38
N PHE A 515 -2.80 24.51 -2.17
CA PHE A 515 -1.48 23.96 -1.90
C PHE A 515 -1.26 22.68 -2.73
N ALA A 516 -2.29 21.83 -2.84
CA ALA A 516 -2.22 20.58 -3.59
C ALA A 516 -2.03 20.75 -5.10
N MET A 517 -2.42 21.89 -5.67
CA MET A 517 -2.14 22.24 -7.07
C MET A 517 -0.64 22.46 -7.34
N GLY A 518 0.21 22.48 -6.30
CA GLY A 518 1.64 22.72 -6.40
C GLY A 518 2.00 24.19 -6.51
N LEU A 519 1.08 25.09 -6.13
CA LEU A 519 1.33 26.53 -6.00
C LEU A 519 2.13 26.79 -4.73
N GLY A 520 3.18 27.61 -4.81
CA GLY A 520 3.91 28.02 -3.62
C GLY A 520 3.04 28.87 -2.70
N SER A 521 3.21 28.74 -1.39
CA SER A 521 2.43 29.53 -0.40
C SER A 521 2.47 31.04 -0.64
N SER A 522 3.58 31.55 -1.18
CA SER A 522 3.78 32.96 -1.51
C SER A 522 2.96 33.43 -2.71
N ASP A 523 2.63 32.54 -3.64
CA ASP A 523 1.81 32.82 -4.83
C ASP A 523 0.30 32.76 -4.51
N ILE A 524 -0.08 31.99 -3.48
CA ILE A 524 -1.46 31.80 -3.07
C ILE A 524 -2.04 33.08 -2.43
N LEU A 525 -1.24 33.83 -1.68
CA LEU A 525 -1.69 35.03 -0.97
C LEU A 525 -2.25 36.12 -1.90
N PRO A 526 -1.54 36.56 -2.96
CA PRO A 526 -2.09 37.52 -3.93
C PRO A 526 -3.36 37.03 -4.61
N LEU A 527 -3.41 35.73 -4.96
CA LEU A 527 -4.58 35.10 -5.58
C LEU A 527 -5.80 35.17 -4.66
N ILE A 528 -5.62 34.89 -3.37
CA ILE A 528 -6.65 34.97 -2.34
C ILE A 528 -7.12 36.40 -2.10
N ARG A 529 -6.19 37.36 -2.06
CA ARG A 529 -6.51 38.77 -1.85
C ARG A 529 -7.47 39.27 -2.94
N ASN A 530 -7.13 39.02 -4.21
CA ASN A 530 -7.95 39.40 -5.36
C ASN A 530 -9.30 38.64 -5.39
N PHE A 531 -9.35 37.45 -4.80
CA PHE A 531 -10.56 36.62 -4.74
C PHE A 531 -11.57 37.10 -3.70
N TRP A 532 -11.12 37.38 -2.46
CA TRP A 532 -12.00 37.58 -1.31
C TRP A 532 -12.31 39.05 -1.00
N LEU A 533 -11.36 39.96 -1.19
CA LEU A 533 -11.52 41.36 -0.77
C LEU A 533 -12.13 42.24 -1.86
N ASP A 534 -11.89 41.91 -3.13
CA ASP A 534 -12.34 42.73 -4.25
C ASP A 534 -13.69 42.30 -4.83
N ARG A 535 -14.30 41.23 -4.29
CA ARG A 535 -15.53 40.63 -4.82
C ARG A 535 -16.58 40.47 -3.72
N ASN A 536 -17.75 41.09 -3.91
CA ASN A 536 -18.92 40.96 -3.03
C ASN A 536 -19.61 39.57 -3.21
N ILE A 537 -18.90 38.51 -2.82
CA ILE A 537 -19.27 37.10 -2.99
C ILE A 537 -20.48 36.64 -2.17
N LEU A 538 -20.80 37.34 -1.06
CA LEU A 538 -21.97 37.08 -0.21
C LEU A 538 -23.15 38.00 -0.56
N GLY A 539 -22.98 38.94 -1.50
CA GLY A 539 -23.98 39.96 -1.80
C GLY A 539 -25.13 39.51 -2.70
N ASP A 540 -25.32 38.21 -2.92
CA ASP A 540 -26.44 37.65 -3.70
C ASP A 540 -27.54 37.06 -2.80
N PHE A 541 -28.08 37.90 -1.91
CA PHE A 541 -29.16 37.54 -0.99
C PHE A 541 -30.38 36.97 -1.71
N THR A 542 -31.03 35.99 -1.07
CA THR A 542 -32.27 35.37 -1.55
C THR A 542 -33.28 35.30 -0.41
N PHE A 543 -34.55 35.03 -0.74
CA PHE A 543 -35.55 34.80 0.29
C PHE A 543 -35.20 33.51 1.07
N PRO A 544 -35.13 33.54 2.42
CA PRO A 544 -34.47 32.50 3.21
C PRO A 544 -35.34 31.25 3.45
N PHE A 545 -35.96 30.70 2.40
CA PHE A 545 -36.62 29.39 2.46
C PHE A 545 -35.62 28.22 2.47
N VAL A 546 -34.45 28.41 1.83
CA VAL A 546 -33.39 27.39 1.72
C VAL A 546 -32.07 27.89 2.31
N SER A 547 -31.69 29.12 1.99
CA SER A 547 -30.42 29.74 2.42
C SER A 547 -30.53 31.27 2.40
N LEU A 548 -29.64 31.96 3.13
CA LEU A 548 -29.58 33.43 3.16
C LEU A 548 -29.10 34.03 1.83
N VAL A 549 -28.18 33.34 1.14
CA VAL A 549 -27.68 33.76 -0.17
C VAL A 549 -28.01 32.72 -1.24
N ARG A 550 -28.10 33.16 -2.50
CA ARG A 550 -28.26 32.28 -3.66
C ARG A 550 -26.97 31.48 -3.93
N GLY A 551 -25.82 31.99 -3.54
CA GLY A 551 -24.52 31.32 -3.66
C GLY A 551 -23.99 31.23 -5.10
N LYS A 552 -24.61 31.92 -6.07
CA LYS A 552 -24.15 31.97 -7.46
C LYS A 552 -22.80 32.67 -7.55
N ARG A 553 -22.65 33.80 -6.85
CA ARG A 553 -21.39 34.56 -6.83
C ARG A 553 -20.26 33.73 -6.20
N TYR A 554 -20.56 33.05 -5.10
CA TYR A 554 -19.60 32.19 -4.42
C TYR A 554 -19.18 30.98 -5.27
N SER A 555 -20.13 30.27 -5.89
CA SER A 555 -19.82 29.14 -6.79
C SER A 555 -18.98 29.58 -7.99
N ASN A 556 -19.32 30.71 -8.62
CA ASN A 556 -18.54 31.25 -9.75
C ASN A 556 -17.12 31.62 -9.32
N ALA A 557 -16.96 32.22 -8.14
CA ALA A 557 -15.64 32.55 -7.61
C ALA A 557 -14.82 31.26 -7.44
N ILE A 558 -15.33 30.27 -6.69
CA ILE A 558 -14.64 28.99 -6.46
C ILE A 558 -14.29 28.29 -7.79
N HIS A 559 -15.21 28.30 -8.77
CA HIS A 559 -14.95 27.77 -10.11
C HIS A 559 -13.83 28.51 -10.84
N GLU A 560 -13.82 29.84 -10.86
CA GLU A 560 -12.77 30.62 -11.52
C GLU A 560 -11.38 30.35 -10.93
N PHE A 561 -11.33 30.08 -9.62
CA PHE A 561 -10.10 29.87 -8.87
C PHE A 561 -9.46 28.51 -9.12
N PHE A 562 -10.25 27.45 -9.04
CA PHE A 562 -9.77 26.07 -9.25
C PHE A 562 -9.89 25.61 -10.70
N LYS A 563 -10.68 26.32 -11.51
CA LYS A 563 -11.03 25.99 -12.90
C LYS A 563 -11.57 24.55 -13.01
N ASP A 564 -11.59 24.01 -14.22
CA ASP A 564 -12.02 22.62 -14.47
C ASP A 564 -10.90 21.60 -14.20
N ARG A 565 -10.17 21.79 -13.10
CA ARG A 565 -9.09 20.88 -12.70
C ARG A 565 -9.64 19.71 -11.90
N ASN A 566 -9.26 18.47 -12.27
CA ASN A 566 -9.64 17.28 -11.53
C ASN A 566 -8.68 16.96 -10.37
N ILE A 567 -9.20 16.47 -9.25
CA ILE A 567 -8.44 16.16 -8.03
C ILE A 567 -7.34 15.13 -8.28
N GLU A 568 -7.64 14.09 -9.06
CA GLU A 568 -6.69 13.04 -9.39
C GLU A 568 -5.49 13.55 -10.19
N THR A 569 -5.54 14.74 -10.78
CA THR A 569 -4.41 15.29 -11.53
C THR A 569 -3.52 16.22 -10.70
N LEU A 570 -3.79 16.37 -9.40
CA LEU A 570 -3.00 17.25 -8.53
C LEU A 570 -1.63 16.63 -8.20
N PRO A 571 -0.54 17.43 -8.21
CA PRO A 571 0.78 16.94 -7.83
C PRO A 571 0.83 16.33 -6.42
N ILE A 572 0.13 16.94 -5.47
CA ILE A 572 -0.02 16.41 -4.11
C ILE A 572 -1.43 15.79 -3.99
N PRO A 573 -1.56 14.51 -3.61
CA PRO A 573 -2.85 13.88 -3.34
C PRO A 573 -3.68 14.69 -2.33
N PHE A 574 -4.93 15.00 -2.70
CA PHE A 574 -5.83 15.85 -1.93
C PHE A 574 -7.17 15.18 -1.65
N TYR A 575 -7.70 15.41 -0.45
CA TYR A 575 -8.98 14.87 0.01
C TYR A 575 -9.85 15.97 0.63
N ALA A 576 -10.92 16.37 -0.06
CA ALA A 576 -11.89 17.32 0.49
C ALA A 576 -13.04 16.59 1.18
N ILE A 577 -13.43 17.05 2.37
CA ILE A 577 -14.50 16.43 3.16
C ILE A 577 -15.77 17.26 3.13
N ALA A 578 -16.90 16.63 2.81
CA ALA A 578 -18.23 17.20 2.92
C ALA A 578 -19.16 16.24 3.69
N CYS A 579 -20.32 16.73 4.09
CA CYS A 579 -21.39 15.93 4.66
C CYS A 579 -22.46 15.67 3.58
N ASN A 580 -22.75 14.41 3.27
CA ASN A 580 -23.88 14.05 2.41
C ASN A 580 -25.14 13.96 3.28
N LEU A 581 -26.03 14.95 3.16
CA LEU A 581 -27.28 15.01 3.92
C LEU A 581 -28.28 13.94 3.49
N THR A 582 -28.28 13.55 2.22
CA THR A 582 -29.22 12.54 1.70
C THR A 582 -28.96 11.18 2.32
N ARG A 583 -27.68 10.82 2.51
CA ARG A 583 -27.25 9.52 3.03
C ARG A 583 -26.80 9.53 4.49
N ALA A 584 -26.78 10.70 5.11
CA ALA A 584 -26.29 10.92 6.48
C ALA A 584 -24.86 10.37 6.72
N GLU A 585 -23.99 10.54 5.74
CA GLU A 585 -22.62 10.01 5.77
C GLU A 585 -21.57 11.06 5.40
N ARG A 586 -20.33 10.81 5.82
CA ARG A 586 -19.16 11.59 5.39
C ARG A 586 -18.87 11.29 3.92
N LYS A 587 -18.81 12.33 3.09
CA LYS A 587 -18.33 12.26 1.70
C LYS A 587 -16.87 12.69 1.63
N VAL A 588 -16.02 11.79 1.16
CA VAL A 588 -14.64 12.10 0.76
C VAL A 588 -14.62 12.33 -0.74
N PHE A 589 -14.14 13.49 -1.18
CA PHE A 589 -13.84 13.76 -2.57
C PHE A 589 -12.34 13.59 -2.81
N ASP A 590 -11.99 12.59 -3.61
CA ASP A 590 -10.62 12.28 -4.03
C ASP A 590 -10.47 12.18 -5.57
N ARG A 591 -11.57 12.36 -6.30
CA ARG A 591 -11.63 12.37 -7.77
C ARG A 591 -12.70 13.35 -8.27
N GLY A 592 -12.58 13.77 -9.52
CA GLY A 592 -13.47 14.71 -10.19
C GLY A 592 -13.10 16.16 -9.95
N LEU A 593 -13.99 17.08 -10.34
CA LEU A 593 -13.70 18.51 -10.38
C LEU A 593 -13.41 19.09 -8.99
N LEU A 594 -12.20 19.62 -8.80
CA LEU A 594 -11.71 20.17 -7.54
C LEU A 594 -12.62 21.28 -7.01
N TRP A 595 -13.07 22.17 -7.89
CA TRP A 595 -13.94 23.28 -7.49
C TRP A 595 -15.28 22.80 -6.91
N LYS A 596 -15.85 21.69 -7.42
CA LYS A 596 -17.09 21.11 -6.91
C LYS A 596 -16.90 20.51 -5.53
N ALA A 597 -15.80 19.79 -5.34
CA ALA A 597 -15.45 19.19 -4.06
C ALA A 597 -15.23 20.26 -2.97
N VAL A 598 -14.47 21.32 -3.30
CA VAL A 598 -14.25 22.45 -2.40
C VAL A 598 -15.57 23.18 -2.12
N ARG A 599 -16.38 23.49 -3.15
CA ARG A 599 -17.68 24.16 -2.99
C ARG A 599 -18.66 23.33 -2.14
N SER A 600 -18.64 22.01 -2.27
CA SER A 600 -19.42 21.10 -1.43
C SER A 600 -18.96 21.19 0.03
N SER A 601 -17.65 21.11 0.26
CA SER A 601 -17.02 21.19 1.58
C SER A 601 -17.25 22.53 2.30
N THR A 602 -17.55 23.61 1.58
CA THR A 602 -17.76 24.97 2.13
C THR A 602 -19.23 25.41 2.13
N SER A 603 -20.16 24.48 1.91
CA SER A 603 -21.61 24.74 1.91
C SER A 603 -22.18 24.85 3.33
N ILE A 604 -21.86 25.94 4.05
CA ILE A 604 -22.32 26.15 5.44
C ILE A 604 -23.85 26.21 5.48
N PRO A 605 -24.53 25.30 6.22
CA PRO A 605 -25.99 25.29 6.31
C PRO A 605 -26.59 26.63 6.77
N GLY A 606 -27.70 27.02 6.16
CA GLY A 606 -28.40 28.28 6.43
C GLY A 606 -27.78 29.50 5.77
N ILE A 607 -26.46 29.54 5.57
CA ILE A 607 -25.79 30.63 4.85
C ILE A 607 -25.83 30.36 3.35
N PHE A 608 -25.19 29.28 2.93
CA PHE A 608 -25.12 28.85 1.54
C PHE A 608 -26.13 27.74 1.26
N PRO A 609 -26.69 27.66 0.05
CA PRO A 609 -27.49 26.52 -0.32
C PRO A 609 -26.60 25.26 -0.36
N PRO A 610 -27.14 24.08 0.02
CA PRO A 610 -26.46 22.82 -0.19
C PRO A 610 -25.99 22.68 -1.64
N PHE A 611 -24.80 22.13 -1.85
CA PHE A 611 -24.37 21.76 -3.19
C PHE A 611 -25.14 20.52 -3.61
N SER A 612 -25.93 20.62 -4.68
CA SER A 612 -26.73 19.52 -5.20
C SER A 612 -26.05 18.91 -6.42
N GLU A 613 -25.81 17.61 -6.39
CA GLU A 613 -25.26 16.87 -7.53
C GLU A 613 -25.82 15.45 -7.56
N ASN A 614 -26.26 14.99 -8.73
CA ASN A 614 -26.84 13.64 -8.94
C ASN A 614 -27.98 13.27 -7.96
N GLY A 615 -28.80 14.25 -7.56
CA GLY A 615 -29.91 14.03 -6.62
C GLY A 615 -29.49 13.96 -5.14
N GLU A 616 -28.21 14.13 -4.83
CA GLU A 616 -27.71 14.20 -3.46
C GLU A 616 -27.44 15.64 -3.02
N LEU A 617 -27.59 15.90 -1.73
CA LEU A 617 -27.32 17.20 -1.11
C LEU A 617 -26.07 17.15 -0.24
N TYR A 618 -25.12 18.02 -0.53
CA TYR A 618 -23.87 18.15 0.20
C TYR A 618 -23.80 19.47 0.97
N VAL A 619 -23.39 19.39 2.22
CA VAL A 619 -23.11 20.55 3.08
C VAL A 619 -21.71 20.48 3.66
N ASP A 620 -21.32 21.55 4.36
CA ASP A 620 -20.01 21.69 4.98
C ASP A 620 -19.60 20.44 5.78
N GLY A 621 -18.40 19.94 5.53
CA GLY A 621 -17.88 18.73 6.17
C GLY A 621 -17.67 18.89 7.68
N GLY A 622 -17.61 20.13 8.19
CA GLY A 622 -17.41 20.44 9.60
C GLY A 622 -18.49 19.88 10.52
N LEU A 623 -19.67 19.54 9.98
CA LEU A 623 -20.76 18.89 10.71
C LEU A 623 -20.39 17.47 11.20
N LEU A 624 -19.63 16.71 10.41
CA LEU A 624 -19.26 15.32 10.74
C LEU A 624 -17.78 15.14 11.00
N ASP A 625 -16.91 15.86 10.30
CA ASP A 625 -15.46 15.68 10.36
C ASP A 625 -14.74 17.00 10.07
N ASN A 626 -14.65 17.85 11.09
CA ASN A 626 -14.00 19.16 10.98
C ASN A 626 -12.47 19.08 10.90
N LEU A 627 -11.85 17.97 11.31
CA LEU A 627 -10.40 17.77 11.28
C LEU A 627 -10.09 16.37 10.69
N PRO A 628 -9.94 16.27 9.36
CA PRO A 628 -10.03 15.00 8.65
C PRO A 628 -8.74 14.18 8.62
N GLY A 629 -8.18 13.84 9.78
CA GLY A 629 -6.92 13.06 9.85
C GLY A 629 -7.06 11.57 9.52
N SER A 630 -8.23 10.98 9.78
CA SER A 630 -8.49 9.54 9.56
C SER A 630 -8.26 9.11 8.11
N ILE A 631 -8.76 9.89 7.15
CA ILE A 631 -8.63 9.56 5.71
C ILE A 631 -7.17 9.52 5.26
N LEU A 632 -6.30 10.35 5.84
CA LEU A 632 -4.88 10.33 5.47
C LEU A 632 -4.22 9.03 5.93
N LYS A 633 -4.55 8.53 7.12
CA LYS A 633 -4.09 7.20 7.58
C LYS A 633 -4.65 6.09 6.70
N GLU A 634 -5.94 6.14 6.33
CA GLU A 634 -6.56 5.17 5.40
C GLU A 634 -5.85 5.14 4.04
N ARG A 635 -5.35 6.30 3.60
CA ARG A 635 -4.62 6.49 2.33
C ARG A 635 -3.11 6.23 2.44
N GLY A 636 -2.64 5.78 3.60
CA GLY A 636 -1.27 5.30 3.80
C GLY A 636 -0.28 6.34 4.35
N ALA A 637 -0.76 7.40 5.01
CA ALA A 637 0.11 8.29 5.78
C ALA A 637 0.77 7.51 6.92
N GLY A 638 2.10 7.43 6.90
CA GLY A 638 2.91 6.87 7.98
C GLY A 638 3.13 7.87 9.12
N ILE A 639 2.99 9.18 8.84
CA ILE A 639 3.04 10.26 9.83
C ILE A 639 1.83 11.17 9.58
N LEU A 640 0.99 11.37 10.59
CA LEU A 640 -0.17 12.27 10.56
C LEU A 640 0.11 13.57 11.31
N ILE A 641 0.10 14.69 10.59
CA ILE A 641 0.10 16.05 11.16
C ILE A 641 -1.32 16.60 11.06
N SER A 642 -1.88 17.04 12.19
CA SER A 642 -3.23 17.62 12.23
C SER A 642 -3.18 19.07 12.67
N VAL A 643 -3.78 19.98 11.89
CA VAL A 643 -3.78 21.42 12.13
C VAL A 643 -5.19 21.89 12.49
N ASP A 644 -5.37 22.21 13.76
CA ASP A 644 -6.60 22.74 14.33
C ASP A 644 -6.57 24.27 14.40
N LEU A 645 -7.65 24.92 13.95
CA LEU A 645 -7.85 26.37 14.08
C LEU A 645 -8.52 26.76 15.40
N GLY A 646 -8.74 25.80 16.30
CA GLY A 646 -9.32 26.03 17.61
C GLY A 646 -10.83 26.26 17.50
N GLY A 647 -11.58 25.35 18.12
CA GLY A 647 -13.04 25.39 18.21
C GLY A 647 -13.53 25.08 19.63
N GLY A 648 -12.88 25.67 20.63
CA GLY A 648 -13.32 25.62 22.02
C GLY A 648 -14.51 26.55 22.24
N GLY A 649 -15.45 26.17 23.12
CA GLY A 649 -16.63 26.98 23.44
C GLY A 649 -16.26 28.43 23.76
N GLN A 650 -17.10 29.37 23.33
CA GLN A 650 -16.84 30.79 23.57
C GLN A 650 -17.36 31.14 24.96
N ILE A 651 -16.57 30.77 25.97
CA ILE A 651 -16.90 30.94 27.39
C ILE A 651 -17.37 32.38 27.66
N ASP A 652 -16.71 33.38 27.07
CA ASP A 652 -17.08 34.78 27.22
C ASP A 652 -18.51 35.08 26.74
N LYS A 653 -18.93 34.47 25.61
CA LYS A 653 -20.30 34.63 25.08
C LYS A 653 -21.33 33.86 25.88
N ASP A 654 -20.95 32.67 26.36
CA ASP A 654 -21.81 31.83 27.18
C ASP A 654 -22.03 32.49 28.55
N TRP A 655 -20.99 33.11 29.11
CA TRP A 655 -21.06 33.92 30.32
C TRP A 655 -21.86 35.21 30.11
N MET A 656 -21.73 35.86 28.95
CA MET A 656 -22.58 37.00 28.60
C MET A 656 -24.05 36.61 28.45
N TYR A 657 -24.34 35.48 27.80
CA TYR A 657 -25.69 34.92 27.73
C TYR A 657 -26.24 34.64 29.14
N HIS A 658 -25.43 34.03 30.01
CA HIS A 658 -25.77 33.80 31.41
C HIS A 658 -26.05 35.10 32.17
N ASN A 659 -25.24 36.15 32.01
CA ASN A 659 -25.48 37.44 32.68
C ASN A 659 -26.74 38.16 32.21
N LEU A 660 -27.15 37.92 30.97
CA LEU A 660 -28.40 38.47 30.43
C LEU A 660 -29.63 37.73 31.00
N LEU A 661 -29.43 36.52 31.54
CA LEU A 661 -30.40 35.79 32.35
C LEU A 661 -30.25 36.23 33.81
N GLY A 662 -31.30 36.83 34.38
CA GLY A 662 -31.30 37.10 35.82
C GLY A 662 -31.15 35.81 36.65
N PRO A 663 -30.71 35.88 37.92
CA PRO A 663 -30.45 34.70 38.77
C PRO A 663 -31.67 33.79 39.01
N GLN A 664 -32.88 34.21 38.60
CA GLN A 664 -34.13 33.48 38.77
C GLN A 664 -34.61 32.75 37.49
N TYR A 665 -33.97 32.95 36.33
CA TYR A 665 -34.51 32.57 35.02
C TYR A 665 -33.55 31.69 34.18
N LEU A 666 -32.88 30.72 34.83
CA LEU A 666 -31.83 29.90 34.21
C LEU A 666 -32.29 29.04 33.01
N GLY A 667 -33.60 28.84 32.83
CA GLY A 667 -34.19 28.07 31.71
C GLY A 667 -34.92 28.90 30.66
N GLU A 668 -34.93 30.23 30.78
CA GLU A 668 -35.62 31.13 29.85
C GLU A 668 -34.66 31.73 28.80
N ALA A 669 -35.21 32.36 27.77
CA ALA A 669 -34.42 33.20 26.88
C ALA A 669 -34.22 34.59 27.51
N PRO A 670 -33.08 35.27 27.29
CA PRO A 670 -32.91 36.64 27.75
C PRO A 670 -34.03 37.55 27.28
N SER A 671 -34.54 38.41 28.17
CA SER A 671 -35.61 39.36 27.85
C SER A 671 -35.25 40.20 26.62
N PHE A 672 -36.22 40.39 25.73
CA PHE A 672 -36.07 41.23 24.53
C PHE A 672 -35.52 42.62 24.87
N PHE A 673 -35.99 43.23 25.96
CA PHE A 673 -35.50 44.53 26.41
C PHE A 673 -34.03 44.46 26.86
N ASN A 674 -33.60 43.41 27.55
CA ASN A 674 -32.19 43.24 27.94
C ASN A 674 -31.29 43.10 26.70
N LEU A 675 -31.74 42.34 25.70
CA LEU A 675 -31.03 42.18 24.43
C LEU A 675 -30.97 43.50 23.63
N LEU A 676 -32.07 44.26 23.61
CA LEU A 676 -32.17 45.56 22.94
C LEU A 676 -31.28 46.61 23.62
N PHE A 677 -31.37 46.76 24.96
CA PHE A 677 -30.52 47.67 25.73
C PHE A 677 -29.04 47.28 25.66
N HIS A 678 -28.73 45.99 25.56
CA HIS A 678 -27.38 45.54 25.27
C HIS A 678 -26.92 46.05 23.90
N HIS A 679 -27.69 45.85 22.83
CA HIS A 679 -27.33 46.35 21.50
C HIS A 679 -27.20 47.88 21.40
N LEU A 680 -27.96 48.63 22.20
CA LEU A 680 -27.90 50.09 22.23
C LEU A 680 -26.68 50.66 22.98
N LYS A 681 -26.01 49.88 23.85
CA LYS A 681 -24.82 50.34 24.60
C LYS A 681 -23.56 50.27 23.75
N ARG A 682 -22.81 51.38 23.62
CA ARG A 682 -21.52 51.46 22.87
C ARG A 682 -20.46 50.40 23.24
N LYS A 683 -20.51 49.83 24.46
CA LYS A 683 -19.64 48.73 24.92
C LYS A 683 -20.01 47.35 24.34
N SER A 684 -21.21 47.15 23.82
CA SER A 684 -21.71 45.86 23.31
C SER A 684 -21.09 45.42 21.97
N LEU A 685 -20.46 46.35 21.25
CA LEU A 685 -19.67 46.05 20.05
C LEU A 685 -18.50 45.08 20.32
N LYS A 686 -18.04 45.00 21.58
CA LYS A 686 -16.92 44.14 21.99
C LYS A 686 -17.33 42.82 22.65
N THR A 687 -18.57 42.66 23.11
CA THR A 687 -19.03 41.47 23.85
C THR A 687 -20.34 40.96 23.26
N LYS A 688 -20.26 39.94 22.41
CA LYS A 688 -21.43 39.27 21.80
C LYS A 688 -21.96 38.16 22.74
N TYR A 689 -23.24 37.82 22.65
CA TYR A 689 -23.85 36.67 23.35
C TYR A 689 -24.08 35.50 22.39
N THR A 690 -24.29 34.30 22.92
CA THR A 690 -24.58 33.10 22.13
C THR A 690 -26.03 33.14 21.62
N GLY A 691 -26.22 33.30 20.31
CA GLY A 691 -27.54 33.42 19.67
C GLY A 691 -28.06 32.11 19.07
N PHE A 692 -29.31 32.10 18.61
CA PHE A 692 -29.99 30.92 18.04
C PHE A 692 -29.16 30.18 16.97
N ALA A 693 -28.66 30.90 15.96
CA ALA A 693 -27.87 30.30 14.88
C ALA A 693 -26.58 29.64 15.39
N GLU A 694 -25.96 30.22 16.42
CA GLU A 694 -24.75 29.68 17.03
C GLU A 694 -25.06 28.45 17.89
N ILE A 695 -26.16 28.45 18.64
CA ILE A 695 -26.65 27.27 19.39
C ILE A 695 -26.92 26.10 18.44
N MET A 696 -27.63 26.35 17.34
CA MET A 696 -27.91 25.31 16.34
C MET A 696 -26.63 24.76 15.72
N MET A 697 -25.69 25.63 15.32
CA MET A 697 -24.43 25.18 14.71
C MET A 697 -23.58 24.37 15.70
N ARG A 698 -23.46 24.80 16.96
CA ARG A 698 -22.74 24.05 18.01
C ARG A 698 -23.38 22.68 18.28
N SER A 699 -24.70 22.61 18.29
CA SER A 699 -25.45 21.36 18.50
C SER A 699 -25.19 20.37 17.36
N LEU A 700 -25.22 20.83 16.11
CA LEU A 700 -24.94 20.01 14.93
C LEU A 700 -23.48 19.53 14.88
N MET A 701 -22.53 20.35 15.33
CA MET A 701 -21.09 20.03 15.32
C MET A 701 -20.64 19.12 16.48
N LEU A 702 -21.53 18.71 17.39
CA LEU A 702 -21.17 17.88 18.54
C LEU A 702 -20.55 16.54 18.12
N SER A 703 -21.10 15.91 17.08
CA SER A 703 -20.55 14.65 16.52
C SER A 703 -19.13 14.84 15.97
N SER A 704 -18.91 15.95 15.25
CA SER A 704 -17.60 16.34 14.72
C SER A 704 -16.55 16.51 15.81
N LYS A 705 -16.94 16.99 17.00
CA LYS A 705 -16.01 17.15 18.13
C LYS A 705 -15.43 15.83 18.62
N ASN A 706 -16.24 14.76 18.64
CA ASN A 706 -15.76 13.42 19.00
C ASN A 706 -14.75 12.90 17.97
N ASN A 707 -15.00 13.11 16.68
CA ASN A 707 -14.07 12.74 15.62
C ASN A 707 -12.77 13.56 15.69
N GLN A 708 -12.86 14.85 15.99
CA GLN A 708 -11.70 15.72 16.20
C GLN A 708 -10.81 15.21 17.36
N ASN A 709 -11.40 14.81 18.48
CA ASN A 709 -10.64 14.25 19.61
C ASN A 709 -9.93 12.94 19.22
N ARG A 710 -10.62 12.04 18.49
CA ARG A 710 -9.99 10.82 17.96
C ARG A 710 -8.84 11.14 17.00
N THR A 711 -9.02 12.11 16.11
CA THR A 711 -7.95 12.57 15.22
C THR A 711 -6.77 13.09 16.04
N ARG A 712 -7.01 13.93 17.05
CA ARG A 712 -5.97 14.44 17.96
C ARG A 712 -5.16 13.32 18.59
N ASP A 713 -5.83 12.35 19.22
CA ASP A 713 -5.18 11.23 19.91
C ASP A 713 -4.39 10.34 18.94
N SER A 714 -4.86 10.24 17.69
CA SER A 714 -4.17 9.48 16.65
C SER A 714 -3.09 10.27 15.92
N SER A 715 -2.96 11.58 16.12
CA SER A 715 -2.02 12.41 15.38
C SER A 715 -0.61 12.21 15.88
N ASP A 716 0.34 12.11 14.96
CA ASP A 716 1.75 12.08 15.29
C ASP A 716 2.27 13.44 15.73
N LEU A 717 1.67 14.50 15.19
CA LEU A 717 1.86 15.88 15.58
C LEU A 717 0.51 16.61 15.51
N TYR A 718 0.09 17.22 16.62
CA TYR A 718 -1.12 18.04 16.68
C TYR A 718 -0.73 19.51 16.86
N ILE A 719 -1.14 20.36 15.92
CA ILE A 719 -0.84 21.79 15.90
C ILE A 719 -2.14 22.55 16.09
N GLU A 720 -2.26 23.26 17.20
CA GLU A 720 -3.36 24.21 17.43
C GLU A 720 -2.87 25.63 17.16
N LEU A 721 -3.46 26.30 16.19
CA LEU A 721 -3.09 27.66 15.82
C LEU A 721 -3.79 28.69 16.72
N PRO A 722 -3.09 29.74 17.20
CA PRO A 722 -3.64 30.68 18.18
C PRO A 722 -4.55 31.74 17.52
N VAL A 723 -5.62 31.29 16.88
CA VAL A 723 -6.60 32.12 16.16
C VAL A 723 -7.97 32.14 16.85
N GLY A 724 -8.04 31.68 18.11
CA GLY A 724 -9.26 31.61 18.91
C GLY A 724 -10.01 32.95 19.04
N GLY A 725 -9.28 34.06 19.11
CA GLY A 725 -9.83 35.42 19.24
C GLY A 725 -10.45 36.02 17.97
N TYR A 726 -10.42 35.31 16.84
CA TYR A 726 -11.00 35.77 15.57
C TYR A 726 -12.33 35.07 15.28
N SER A 727 -13.21 35.74 14.54
CA SER A 727 -14.44 35.17 14.02
C SER A 727 -14.19 34.36 12.74
N THR A 728 -15.10 33.45 12.42
CA THR A 728 -15.11 32.73 11.13
C THR A 728 -15.39 33.65 9.94
N PHE A 729 -15.81 34.90 10.18
CA PHE A 729 -16.16 35.89 9.14
C PHE A 729 -15.21 37.10 9.08
N ASP A 730 -14.10 37.10 9.82
CA ASP A 730 -13.13 38.22 9.83
C ASP A 730 -12.18 38.14 8.61
N TRP A 731 -12.75 38.17 7.40
CA TRP A 731 -12.03 38.00 6.12
C TRP A 731 -11.08 39.16 5.80
N ASP A 732 -11.37 40.34 6.32
CA ASP A 732 -10.52 41.54 6.23
C ASP A 732 -9.19 41.38 7.00
N GLN A 733 -9.14 40.49 7.99
CA GLN A 733 -7.95 40.20 8.80
C GLN A 733 -7.04 39.12 8.21
N PHE A 734 -7.21 38.76 6.92
CA PHE A 734 -6.49 37.66 6.28
C PHE A 734 -4.97 37.73 6.44
N GLN A 735 -4.37 38.92 6.28
CA GLN A 735 -2.92 39.13 6.38
C GLN A 735 -2.41 38.81 7.80
N LYS A 736 -3.15 39.26 8.81
CA LYS A 736 -2.81 39.02 10.22
C LYS A 736 -2.97 37.55 10.60
N LEU A 737 -4.03 36.90 10.12
CA LEU A 737 -4.26 35.47 10.33
C LEU A 737 -3.17 34.63 9.67
N TYR A 738 -2.76 35.00 8.47
CA TYR A 738 -1.61 34.39 7.79
C TYR A 738 -0.32 34.53 8.59
N GLU A 739 -0.01 35.74 9.07
CA GLU A 739 1.19 36.00 9.88
C GLU A 739 1.18 35.20 11.19
N ILE A 740 0.02 35.08 11.85
CA ILE A 740 -0.14 34.25 13.05
C ILE A 740 0.24 32.79 12.77
N GLY A 741 -0.25 32.22 11.67
CA GLY A 741 0.09 30.85 11.26
C GLY A 741 1.58 30.66 11.01
N TYR A 742 2.19 31.63 10.31
CA TYR A 742 3.62 31.61 10.01
C TYR A 742 4.50 31.75 11.26
N GLU A 743 4.17 32.67 12.18
CA GLU A 743 4.90 32.84 13.44
C GLU A 743 4.75 31.64 14.38
N ALA A 744 3.55 31.07 14.47
CA ALA A 744 3.31 29.85 15.24
C ALA A 744 4.17 28.70 14.71
N GLY A 745 4.29 28.58 13.39
CA GLY A 745 5.21 27.67 12.73
C GLY A 745 6.66 27.94 13.11
N ARG A 746 7.15 29.16 12.87
CA ARG A 746 8.55 29.55 13.10
C ARG A 746 9.02 29.29 14.53
N LYS A 747 8.17 29.49 15.53
CA LYS A 747 8.50 29.23 16.95
C LYS A 747 8.75 27.76 17.26
N ASN A 748 8.07 26.84 16.56
CA ASN A 748 8.04 25.42 16.91
C ASN A 748 8.65 24.49 15.85
N VAL A 749 8.97 25.01 14.65
CA VAL A 749 9.40 24.22 13.49
C VAL A 749 10.61 23.33 13.76
N HIS A 750 11.55 23.78 14.59
CA HIS A 750 12.72 22.99 14.98
C HIS A 750 12.34 21.74 15.80
N ILE A 751 11.34 21.86 16.66
CA ILE A 751 10.82 20.75 17.49
C ILE A 751 10.14 19.75 16.56
N TRP A 752 9.23 20.21 15.70
CA TRP A 752 8.48 19.37 14.78
C TRP A 752 9.39 18.65 13.79
N LYS A 753 10.40 19.34 13.22
CA LYS A 753 11.37 18.73 12.30
C LYS A 753 12.14 17.60 12.98
N ASN A 754 12.50 17.76 14.25
CA ASN A 754 13.18 16.73 15.02
C ASN A 754 12.27 15.53 15.32
N GLU A 755 11.00 15.76 15.67
CA GLU A 755 10.02 14.69 15.90
C GLU A 755 9.73 13.89 14.62
N ILE A 756 9.51 14.58 13.50
CA ILE A 756 9.32 13.96 12.19
C ILE A 756 10.56 13.14 11.82
N LYS A 757 11.77 13.71 11.96
CA LYS A 757 13.01 12.99 11.66
C LYS A 757 13.19 11.74 12.50
N LYS A 758 12.83 11.78 13.79
CA LYS A 758 12.83 10.58 14.66
C LYS A 758 11.87 9.51 14.13
N LYS A 759 10.65 9.88 13.73
CA LYS A 759 9.64 8.94 13.19
C LYS A 759 9.96 8.39 11.80
N LEU A 760 10.66 9.17 10.97
CA LEU A 760 11.15 8.70 9.68
C LEU A 760 12.28 7.65 9.84
N ASN A 761 13.08 7.76 10.91
CA ASN A 761 14.20 6.88 11.20
C ASN A 761 13.86 5.65 12.07
N SER A 762 12.75 5.69 12.81
CA SER A 762 12.18 4.54 13.53
C SER A 762 11.42 3.63 12.59
#